data_AF-A0A7C5QV29-F1
#
_entry.id   AF-A0A7C5QV29-F1
#
_cell.length_a   1.000
_cell.length_b   1.000
_cell.length_c   1.000
_cell.angle_alpha   90.00
_cell.angle_beta   90.00
_cell.angle_gamma   90.00
#
_symmetry.space_group_name_H-M   'P 1'
#
loop_
_entity.id
_entity.type
_entity.pdbx_description
1 polymer ?
#
loop_
_entity_poly.entity_id
_entity_poly.type
_entity_poly.pdbx_seq_one_letter_code
_entity_poly.pdbx_strand_id
1 'polypeptide(L)'
;MWTVERQHDRFPLGACPMWAALVIACCGGGMLLTSGCDWSSPESVMDDAERLVDHRKPAEALRRLQKLLRSDSVPARAWQLAGEAHERLGHSDEAVRCYLRVPESDPMYGSVSRMNAARLLRASLGRWSQAASIYRRLVEQNPENRMAQMELAELLTIAGSPWEAVPHVLAVIRSGEFQRVQLMTLANTQAVALAPEQIAHARENAPDDSLVLLASGVERAAHGDWEEARSFFEKAIQADPALWEAHGRLGLALCELKDWKAMEAWWAALPDHERLGVPNAWIAAGRWAETAGDSEGALRCYLEALQLDPTDIRVHTRIAPLLNTHGHAKLAQQIAERTRQLIRVHEFVDRIESSPLELPRAEPLVEALLALGRRWEAWGWLRLITETRAELKMPYEETKARAEELGRSLDDEDPWVDREPLADVLALAAKYPLPKGEGLRVAGGESPMPGRPSVLGEGVQFAPVTKPAKLEFAYYNGTDKPSPAPKLVEVDGGGIGVLDYDADGWPDLWWTQGSTWPPRPDSRWLDRLYRNRGDGTFQDVTSEARILERGFSQGIAVGDFNGDGFDDVVVANIGRNRWFRNQGDGTFEEVTDEVGAQGGEWTSSLVLADLNGDGLSDLYEVNYLAGEESRTRRCPDQNGMMRICRPMMFDAECDRVWLNQGNGTFADVSESCGVSRYRGRGLGITTWRDNEDPRRLHLFVANDVTENFLWLRESSDGDAKLRYREAALPAGVAVDVDGRAQACMGNAVEDFDQDGRLDFFVTNFYD
;
A
#
# COMPACT_ATOMS: atom_id res chain seq x y z
N MET A 1 12.52 -28.68 28.14
CA MET A 1 12.34 -30.15 28.09
C MET A 1 11.38 -30.41 26.94
N TRP A 2 11.67 -31.42 26.11
CA TRP A 2 11.10 -31.78 24.79
C TRP A 2 11.95 -31.32 23.58
N THR A 3 12.39 -32.36 22.86
CA THR A 3 13.40 -32.48 21.81
C THR A 3 12.78 -32.39 20.41
N VAL A 4 13.47 -31.76 19.46
CA VAL A 4 13.06 -31.66 18.04
C VAL A 4 13.89 -32.64 17.21
N GLU A 5 13.23 -33.66 16.66
CA GLU A 5 13.72 -34.50 15.56
C GLU A 5 13.41 -33.82 14.21
N ARG A 6 14.41 -33.73 13.32
CA ARG A 6 14.25 -33.29 11.92
C ARG A 6 13.95 -34.50 11.04
N GLN A 7 12.85 -34.47 10.31
CA GLN A 7 12.62 -35.33 9.14
C GLN A 7 12.65 -34.50 7.85
N HIS A 8 13.46 -34.96 6.90
CA HIS A 8 13.50 -34.52 5.51
C HIS A 8 12.52 -35.37 4.71
N ASP A 9 11.52 -34.75 4.06
CA ASP A 9 10.72 -35.40 3.03
C ASP A 9 11.04 -34.87 1.63
N ARG A 10 11.26 -35.82 0.72
CA ARG A 10 11.51 -35.66 -0.71
C ARG A 10 10.17 -35.70 -1.45
N PHE A 11 9.97 -34.83 -2.45
CA PHE A 11 8.92 -34.99 -3.46
C PHE A 11 9.46 -35.64 -4.76
N PRO A 12 8.61 -36.34 -5.54
CA PRO A 12 9.01 -37.31 -6.55
C PRO A 12 9.03 -36.75 -7.98
N LEU A 13 9.89 -37.31 -8.83
CA LEU A 13 9.96 -37.06 -10.27
C LEU A 13 8.93 -37.92 -11.02
N GLY A 14 8.06 -37.26 -11.79
CA GLY A 14 7.15 -37.85 -12.79
C GLY A 14 7.83 -38.05 -14.15
N ALA A 15 7.34 -39.04 -14.88
CA ALA A 15 7.95 -39.67 -16.06
C ALA A 15 7.45 -39.13 -17.42
N CYS A 16 8.29 -39.23 -18.47
CA CYS A 16 8.03 -39.86 -19.80
C CYS A 16 9.11 -39.44 -20.85
N PRO A 17 9.32 -40.16 -21.98
CA PRO A 17 9.45 -41.60 -22.17
C PRO A 17 10.72 -42.01 -22.98
N MET A 18 11.13 -43.26 -22.83
CA MET A 18 12.14 -43.94 -23.66
C MET A 18 11.60 -44.29 -25.05
N TRP A 19 12.46 -44.17 -26.07
CA TRP A 19 12.43 -45.06 -27.24
C TRP A 19 13.49 -46.16 -27.05
N ALA A 20 13.04 -47.41 -27.15
CA ALA A 20 13.86 -48.60 -26.99
C ALA A 20 14.37 -49.12 -28.35
N ALA A 21 15.56 -49.69 -28.35
CA ALA A 21 15.92 -50.77 -29.28
C ALA A 21 16.80 -51.81 -28.58
N LEU A 22 16.33 -53.06 -28.65
CA LEU A 22 16.89 -54.32 -28.16
C LEU A 22 18.35 -54.58 -28.62
N VAL A 23 19.11 -55.37 -27.84
CA VAL A 23 19.60 -56.71 -28.24
C VAL A 23 19.92 -57.57 -26.99
N ILE A 24 19.58 -58.85 -27.11
CA ILE A 24 19.60 -59.96 -26.15
C ILE A 24 21.03 -60.52 -25.89
N ALA A 25 21.16 -61.11 -24.70
CA ALA A 25 22.32 -61.80 -24.13
C ALA A 25 22.90 -62.98 -24.94
N CYS A 26 24.20 -63.25 -24.76
CA CYS A 26 24.71 -64.57 -24.35
C CYS A 26 26.20 -64.55 -23.97
N CYS A 27 26.53 -65.44 -23.05
CA CYS A 27 27.77 -65.60 -22.29
C CYS A 27 29.08 -65.66 -23.11
N GLY A 28 30.12 -65.01 -22.58
CA GLY A 28 31.52 -65.23 -22.95
C GLY A 28 32.41 -65.02 -21.73
N GLY A 29 32.89 -66.11 -21.16
CA GLY A 29 33.82 -66.09 -20.03
C GLY A 29 35.20 -65.60 -20.43
N GLY A 30 35.85 -64.94 -19.47
CA GLY A 30 37.28 -64.92 -19.23
C GLY A 30 38.22 -64.83 -20.44
N MET A 31 38.65 -63.61 -20.74
CA MET A 31 40.05 -63.36 -21.09
C MET A 31 40.42 -61.94 -20.68
N LEU A 32 41.39 -61.86 -19.76
CA LEU A 32 42.11 -60.64 -19.41
C LEU A 32 42.72 -60.03 -20.67
N LEU A 33 42.07 -59.00 -21.19
CA LEU A 33 42.69 -58.00 -22.04
C LEU A 33 42.56 -56.68 -21.31
N THR A 34 43.66 -56.24 -20.74
CA THR A 34 43.87 -54.86 -20.32
C THR A 34 43.81 -53.98 -21.58
N SER A 35 42.61 -53.62 -22.05
CA SER A 35 42.45 -52.46 -22.91
C SER A 35 42.66 -51.24 -22.01
N GLY A 36 43.88 -50.74 -21.97
CA GLY A 36 44.12 -49.39 -21.47
C GLY A 36 43.15 -48.46 -22.18
N CYS A 37 42.26 -47.81 -21.43
CA CYS A 37 41.54 -46.66 -21.94
C CYS A 37 42.60 -45.71 -22.48
N ASP A 38 42.55 -45.40 -23.77
CA ASP A 38 43.42 -44.41 -24.36
C ASP A 38 42.97 -43.04 -23.85
N TRP A 39 43.54 -42.62 -22.72
CA TRP A 39 43.29 -41.33 -22.05
C TRP A 39 43.82 -40.12 -22.83
N SER A 40 43.97 -40.24 -24.15
CA SER A 40 44.64 -39.25 -24.99
C SER A 40 43.68 -38.32 -25.74
N SER A 41 42.40 -38.67 -25.89
CA SER A 41 41.43 -37.79 -26.56
C SER A 41 40.86 -36.74 -25.59
N PRO A 42 40.72 -35.47 -26.02
CA PRO A 42 40.09 -34.43 -25.21
C PRO A 42 38.70 -34.81 -24.66
N GLU A 43 37.92 -35.58 -25.42
CA GLU A 43 36.57 -36.00 -25.06
C GLU A 43 36.55 -37.02 -23.93
N SER A 44 37.42 -38.03 -23.97
CA SER A 44 37.56 -39.00 -22.87
C SER A 44 38.00 -38.35 -21.57
N VAL A 45 38.78 -37.26 -21.63
CA VAL A 45 39.18 -36.50 -20.43
C VAL A 45 37.99 -35.74 -19.85
N MET A 46 37.11 -35.17 -20.69
CA MET A 46 35.91 -34.47 -20.24
C MET A 46 34.87 -35.43 -19.65
N ASP A 47 34.65 -36.62 -20.25
CA ASP A 47 33.71 -37.63 -19.72
C ASP A 47 34.15 -38.19 -18.36
N ASP A 48 35.45 -38.28 -18.09
CA ASP A 48 35.97 -38.67 -16.78
C ASP A 48 35.86 -37.52 -15.78
N ALA A 49 36.14 -36.29 -16.21
CA ALA A 49 35.97 -35.11 -15.37
C ALA A 49 34.50 -34.92 -14.93
N GLU A 50 33.54 -35.10 -15.83
CA GLU A 50 32.10 -35.04 -15.52
C GLU A 50 31.71 -36.11 -14.49
N ARG A 51 32.09 -37.38 -14.71
CA ARG A 51 31.87 -38.45 -13.73
C ARG A 51 32.48 -38.14 -12.36
N LEU A 52 33.67 -37.53 -12.32
CA LEU A 52 34.30 -37.12 -11.08
C LEU A 52 33.57 -35.96 -10.39
N VAL A 53 33.04 -34.99 -11.15
CA VAL A 53 32.17 -33.94 -10.62
C VAL A 53 30.93 -34.58 -10.00
N ASP A 54 30.23 -35.46 -10.73
CA ASP A 54 29.01 -36.14 -10.29
C ASP A 54 29.22 -37.01 -9.03
N HIS A 55 30.34 -37.73 -8.96
CA HIS A 55 30.72 -38.53 -7.80
C HIS A 55 31.34 -37.71 -6.65
N ARG A 56 31.13 -36.39 -6.63
CA ARG A 56 31.58 -35.47 -5.57
C ARG A 56 33.11 -35.50 -5.35
N LYS A 57 33.88 -35.65 -6.42
CA LYS A 57 35.35 -35.54 -6.45
C LYS A 57 35.84 -34.37 -7.31
N PRO A 58 35.39 -33.14 -7.06
CA PRO A 58 35.68 -31.99 -7.94
C PRO A 58 37.17 -31.63 -8.03
N ALA A 59 37.96 -31.82 -6.96
CA ALA A 59 39.40 -31.59 -7.00
C ALA A 59 40.14 -32.57 -7.94
N GLU A 60 39.62 -33.79 -8.09
CA GLU A 60 40.17 -34.76 -9.03
C GLU A 60 39.78 -34.41 -10.47
N ALA A 61 38.54 -33.98 -10.68
CA ALA A 61 38.08 -33.48 -11.98
C ALA A 61 38.97 -32.32 -12.49
N LEU A 62 39.29 -31.34 -11.64
CA LEU A 62 40.19 -30.24 -12.00
C LEU A 62 41.61 -30.72 -12.38
N ARG A 63 42.14 -31.72 -11.65
CA ARG A 63 43.44 -32.33 -12.02
C ARG A 63 43.38 -33.00 -13.39
N ARG A 64 42.26 -33.66 -13.73
CA ARG A 64 42.07 -34.26 -15.07
C ARG A 64 41.99 -33.19 -16.16
N LEU A 65 41.28 -32.10 -15.91
CA LEU A 65 41.10 -31.00 -16.87
C LEU A 65 42.35 -30.12 -17.04
N GLN A 66 43.29 -30.12 -16.08
CA GLN A 66 44.42 -29.18 -16.02
C GLN A 66 45.23 -29.09 -17.32
N LYS A 67 45.51 -30.23 -17.97
CA LYS A 67 46.27 -30.24 -19.23
C LYS A 67 45.45 -29.65 -20.39
N LEU A 68 44.15 -29.94 -20.41
CA LEU A 68 43.23 -29.48 -21.45
C LEU A 68 42.96 -27.97 -21.34
N LEU A 69 42.84 -27.43 -20.12
CA LEU A 69 42.63 -25.99 -19.89
C LEU A 69 43.85 -25.12 -20.24
N ARG A 70 44.99 -25.72 -20.53
CA ARG A 70 46.24 -25.04 -20.94
C ARG A 70 46.54 -25.19 -22.43
N SER A 71 45.68 -25.84 -23.21
CA SER A 71 45.86 -25.96 -24.66
C SER A 71 45.50 -24.65 -25.38
N ASP A 72 46.00 -24.48 -26.60
CA ASP A 72 45.71 -23.30 -27.44
C ASP A 72 44.24 -23.24 -27.88
N SER A 73 43.56 -24.39 -27.92
CA SER A 73 42.13 -24.52 -28.23
C SER A 73 41.47 -25.39 -27.15
N VAL A 74 40.81 -24.73 -26.19
CA VAL A 74 40.12 -25.38 -25.08
C VAL A 74 38.63 -25.54 -25.42
N PRO A 75 38.07 -26.77 -25.39
CA PRO A 75 36.64 -26.98 -25.63
C PRO A 75 35.76 -26.23 -24.61
N ALA A 76 34.62 -25.72 -25.04
CA ALA A 76 33.64 -25.05 -24.17
C ALA A 76 33.22 -25.93 -22.97
N ARG A 77 32.93 -27.21 -23.23
CA ARG A 77 32.61 -28.21 -22.19
C ARG A 77 33.69 -28.34 -21.12
N ALA A 78 34.97 -28.19 -21.47
CA ALA A 78 36.06 -28.27 -20.49
C ALA A 78 36.05 -27.08 -19.53
N TRP A 79 35.78 -25.87 -20.03
CA TRP A 79 35.60 -24.68 -19.19
C TRP A 79 34.35 -24.77 -18.31
N GLN A 80 33.24 -25.29 -18.85
CA GLN A 80 32.01 -25.54 -18.09
C GLN A 80 32.25 -26.50 -16.92
N LEU A 81 32.83 -27.68 -17.18
CA LEU A 81 33.13 -28.68 -16.16
C LEU A 81 34.13 -28.17 -15.11
N ALA A 82 35.10 -27.34 -15.52
CA ALA A 82 36.02 -26.69 -14.59
C ALA A 82 35.28 -25.71 -13.66
N GLY A 83 34.35 -24.93 -14.22
CA GLY A 83 33.48 -24.03 -13.44
C GLY A 83 32.67 -24.80 -12.39
N GLU A 84 32.01 -25.88 -12.79
CA GLU A 84 31.21 -26.72 -11.88
C GLU A 84 32.06 -27.37 -10.78
N ALA A 85 33.27 -27.81 -11.13
CA ALA A 85 34.20 -28.37 -10.15
C ALA A 85 34.68 -27.31 -9.14
N HIS A 86 35.01 -26.10 -9.60
CA HIS A 86 35.36 -24.99 -8.72
C HIS A 86 34.20 -24.57 -7.82
N GLU A 87 32.97 -24.53 -8.35
CA GLU A 87 31.77 -24.23 -7.57
C GLU A 87 31.55 -25.26 -6.45
N ARG A 88 31.64 -26.57 -6.75
CA ARG A 88 31.52 -27.62 -5.74
C ARG A 88 32.61 -27.60 -4.67
N LEU A 89 33.73 -26.91 -4.93
CA LEU A 89 34.80 -26.67 -3.96
C LEU A 89 34.61 -25.37 -3.14
N GLY A 90 33.60 -24.56 -3.45
CA GLY A 90 33.41 -23.23 -2.85
C GLY A 90 34.36 -22.16 -3.38
N HIS A 91 35.05 -22.42 -4.50
CA HIS A 91 35.97 -21.48 -5.15
C HIS A 91 35.21 -20.59 -6.15
N SER A 92 34.34 -19.71 -5.64
CA SER A 92 33.38 -18.96 -6.47
C SER A 92 34.03 -18.03 -7.49
N ASP A 93 35.12 -17.33 -7.16
CA ASP A 93 35.83 -16.47 -8.12
C ASP A 93 36.44 -17.28 -9.28
N GLU A 94 37.07 -18.42 -8.99
CA GLU A 94 37.61 -19.32 -10.01
C GLU A 94 36.50 -19.93 -10.88
N ALA A 95 35.38 -20.33 -10.27
CA ALA A 95 34.24 -20.87 -10.99
C ALA A 95 33.70 -19.85 -12.00
N VAL A 96 33.47 -18.60 -11.57
CA VAL A 96 33.06 -17.49 -12.45
C VAL A 96 34.06 -17.28 -13.58
N ARG A 97 35.37 -17.26 -13.30
CA ARG A 97 36.40 -17.12 -14.35
C ARG A 97 36.34 -18.24 -15.38
N CYS A 98 36.12 -19.48 -14.95
CA CYS A 98 35.97 -20.62 -15.85
C CYS A 98 34.71 -20.49 -16.73
N TYR A 99 33.57 -20.18 -16.13
CA TYR A 99 32.32 -19.97 -16.87
C TYR A 99 32.40 -18.81 -17.88
N LEU A 100 33.06 -17.70 -17.52
CA LEU A 100 33.22 -16.56 -18.41
C LEU A 100 34.14 -16.86 -19.61
N ARG A 101 35.01 -17.87 -19.52
CA ARG A 101 35.85 -18.32 -20.65
C ARG A 101 35.11 -19.19 -21.67
N VAL A 102 33.95 -19.72 -21.33
CA VAL A 102 33.08 -20.37 -22.33
C VAL A 102 32.64 -19.31 -23.34
N PRO A 103 32.85 -19.55 -24.66
CA PRO A 103 32.39 -18.65 -25.69
C PRO A 103 30.88 -18.46 -25.60
N GLU A 104 30.43 -17.21 -25.64
CA GLU A 104 29.01 -16.89 -25.49
C GLU A 104 28.16 -17.41 -26.65
N SER A 105 28.75 -17.48 -27.85
CA SER A 105 28.14 -18.04 -29.05
C SER A 105 28.11 -19.57 -29.08
N ASP A 106 28.65 -20.25 -28.05
CA ASP A 106 28.59 -21.71 -28.00
C ASP A 106 27.13 -22.17 -27.79
N PRO A 107 26.57 -23.00 -28.69
CA PRO A 107 25.14 -23.31 -28.71
C PRO A 107 24.68 -24.17 -27.53
N MET A 108 25.61 -24.87 -26.85
CA MET A 108 25.28 -25.79 -25.77
C MET A 108 25.61 -25.19 -24.40
N TYR A 109 26.76 -24.53 -24.28
CA TYR A 109 27.30 -24.11 -22.99
C TYR A 109 27.30 -22.60 -22.78
N GLY A 110 27.17 -21.77 -23.83
CA GLY A 110 27.28 -20.32 -23.73
C GLY A 110 26.32 -19.71 -22.71
N SER A 111 25.01 -19.88 -22.93
CA SER A 111 23.96 -19.34 -22.06
C SER A 111 24.01 -19.92 -20.65
N VAL A 112 24.15 -21.25 -20.50
CA VAL A 112 24.20 -21.93 -19.19
C VAL A 112 25.40 -21.47 -18.36
N SER A 113 26.58 -21.32 -18.97
CA SER A 113 27.78 -20.84 -18.28
C SER A 113 27.59 -19.40 -17.79
N ARG A 114 27.01 -18.53 -18.63
CA ARG A 114 26.71 -17.14 -18.25
C ARG A 114 25.71 -17.07 -17.11
N MET A 115 24.65 -17.88 -17.14
CA MET A 115 23.69 -17.99 -16.04
C MET A 115 24.37 -18.43 -14.73
N ASN A 116 25.21 -19.47 -14.77
CA ASN A 116 25.94 -19.94 -13.60
C ASN A 116 26.91 -18.89 -13.05
N ALA A 117 27.63 -18.19 -13.92
CA ALA A 117 28.51 -17.09 -13.53
C ALA A 117 27.73 -15.96 -12.83
N ALA A 118 26.63 -15.51 -13.42
CA ALA A 118 25.79 -14.45 -12.87
C ALA A 118 25.18 -14.83 -11.52
N ARG A 119 24.71 -16.07 -11.37
CA ARG A 119 24.21 -16.59 -10.08
C ARG A 119 25.28 -16.56 -8.98
N LEU A 120 26.50 -16.99 -9.28
CA LEU A 120 27.60 -16.97 -8.31
C LEU A 120 28.04 -15.53 -7.97
N LEU A 121 28.06 -14.64 -8.97
CA LEU A 121 28.33 -13.22 -8.78
C LEU A 121 27.32 -12.60 -7.81
N ARG A 122 26.02 -12.88 -8.01
CA ARG A 122 24.93 -12.39 -7.16
C ARG A 122 24.99 -12.99 -5.75
N ALA A 123 24.97 -14.32 -5.65
CA ALA A 123 24.69 -15.03 -4.40
C ALA A 123 25.91 -15.29 -3.52
N SER A 124 27.12 -15.38 -4.09
CA SER A 124 28.32 -15.73 -3.33
C SER A 124 29.36 -14.62 -3.26
N LEU A 125 29.45 -13.79 -4.30
CA LEU A 125 30.48 -12.75 -4.40
C LEU A 125 29.93 -11.33 -4.16
N GLY A 126 28.62 -11.16 -4.05
CA GLY A 126 27.97 -9.86 -3.87
C GLY A 126 28.10 -8.89 -5.04
N ARG A 127 28.63 -9.31 -6.19
CA ARG A 127 28.90 -8.45 -7.36
C ARG A 127 27.65 -8.28 -8.24
N TRP A 128 26.65 -7.59 -7.70
CA TRP A 128 25.32 -7.45 -8.30
C TRP A 128 25.34 -6.71 -9.63
N SER A 129 26.10 -5.62 -9.77
CA SER A 129 26.20 -4.89 -11.04
C SER A 129 26.73 -5.77 -12.17
N GLN A 130 27.71 -6.63 -11.88
CA GLN A 130 28.23 -7.58 -12.86
C GLN A 130 27.22 -8.68 -13.21
N ALA A 131 26.50 -9.22 -12.23
CA ALA A 131 25.45 -10.20 -12.46
C ALA A 131 24.32 -9.63 -13.34
N ALA A 132 23.83 -8.44 -13.02
CA ALA A 132 22.79 -7.74 -13.78
C ALA A 132 23.21 -7.51 -15.24
N SER A 133 24.47 -7.11 -15.48
CA SER A 133 25.01 -6.95 -16.85
C SER A 133 24.97 -8.25 -17.65
N ILE A 134 25.28 -9.39 -17.03
CA ILE A 134 25.23 -10.69 -17.71
C ILE A 134 23.77 -11.07 -18.01
N TYR A 135 22.86 -10.91 -17.05
CA TYR A 135 21.45 -11.23 -17.29
C TYR A 135 20.84 -10.35 -18.39
N ARG A 136 21.10 -9.04 -18.38
CA ARG A 136 20.66 -8.12 -19.45
C ARG A 136 21.12 -8.59 -20.82
N ARG A 137 22.38 -8.95 -20.97
CA ARG A 137 22.92 -9.45 -22.25
C ARG A 137 22.27 -10.76 -22.70
N LEU A 138 21.99 -11.68 -21.76
CA LEU A 138 21.29 -12.93 -22.07
C LEU A 138 19.86 -12.67 -22.56
N VAL A 139 19.17 -11.70 -21.96
CA VAL A 139 17.84 -11.25 -22.39
C VAL A 139 17.88 -10.56 -23.74
N GLU A 140 18.86 -9.69 -24.00
CA GLU A 140 19.06 -9.02 -25.30
C GLU A 140 19.28 -10.03 -26.44
N GLN A 141 20.02 -11.10 -26.18
CA GLN A 141 20.29 -12.15 -27.16
C GLN A 141 19.10 -13.09 -27.38
N ASN A 142 18.39 -13.40 -26.30
CA ASN A 142 17.20 -14.24 -26.34
C ASN A 142 16.16 -13.73 -25.33
N PRO A 143 15.19 -12.91 -25.77
CA PRO A 143 14.12 -12.41 -24.91
C PRO A 143 13.25 -13.50 -24.29
N GLU A 144 13.19 -14.70 -24.90
CA GLU A 144 12.45 -15.86 -24.39
C GLU A 144 13.21 -16.61 -23.28
N ASN A 145 14.44 -16.19 -22.93
CA ASN A 145 15.21 -16.79 -21.83
C ASN A 145 14.57 -16.45 -20.48
N ARG A 146 13.52 -17.20 -20.12
CA ARG A 146 12.72 -16.99 -18.91
C ARG A 146 13.56 -16.94 -17.63
N MET A 147 14.57 -17.79 -17.50
CA MET A 147 15.41 -17.81 -16.31
C MET A 147 16.21 -16.51 -16.16
N ALA A 148 16.78 -15.99 -17.25
CA ALA A 148 17.47 -14.70 -17.23
C ALA A 148 16.51 -13.54 -16.93
N GLN A 149 15.29 -13.57 -17.49
CA GLN A 149 14.24 -12.60 -17.20
C GLN A 149 13.87 -12.58 -15.70
N MET A 150 13.64 -13.77 -15.11
CA MET A 150 13.30 -13.91 -13.70
C MET A 150 14.42 -13.40 -12.78
N GLU A 151 15.66 -13.84 -13.00
CA GLU A 151 16.80 -13.46 -12.18
C GLU A 151 17.13 -11.97 -12.28
N LEU A 152 17.00 -11.38 -13.46
CA LEU A 152 17.18 -9.95 -13.65
C LEU A 152 16.08 -9.15 -12.95
N ALA A 153 14.81 -9.53 -13.14
CA ALA A 153 13.68 -8.88 -12.49
C ALA A 153 13.84 -8.87 -10.96
N GLU A 154 14.15 -10.03 -10.38
CA GLU A 154 14.32 -10.17 -8.94
C GLU A 154 15.50 -9.32 -8.42
N LEU A 155 16.64 -9.34 -9.13
CA LEU A 155 17.81 -8.54 -8.75
C LEU A 155 17.51 -7.03 -8.82
N LEU A 156 16.82 -6.55 -9.86
CA LEU A 156 16.44 -5.14 -9.98
C LEU A 156 15.47 -4.72 -8.88
N THR A 157 14.48 -5.56 -8.56
CA THR A 157 13.54 -5.32 -7.46
C THR A 157 14.25 -5.22 -6.11
N ILE A 158 15.14 -6.16 -5.78
CA ILE A 158 15.92 -6.14 -4.53
C ILE A 158 16.93 -4.99 -4.51
N ALA A 159 17.51 -4.62 -5.66
CA ALA A 159 18.42 -3.50 -5.77
C ALA A 159 17.73 -2.13 -5.58
N GLY A 160 16.39 -2.09 -5.58
CA GLY A 160 15.60 -0.86 -5.39
C GLY A 160 15.15 -0.20 -6.69
N SER A 161 15.18 -0.91 -7.81
CA SER A 161 14.73 -0.48 -9.15
C SER A 161 13.55 -1.31 -9.71
N PRO A 162 12.48 -1.59 -8.95
CA PRO A 162 11.35 -2.43 -9.39
C PRO A 162 10.67 -1.97 -10.70
N TRP A 163 10.66 -0.67 -11.02
CA TRP A 163 10.09 -0.19 -12.28
C TRP A 163 10.90 -0.67 -13.50
N GLU A 164 12.23 -0.87 -13.38
CA GLU A 164 13.06 -1.48 -14.44
C GLU A 164 12.77 -2.99 -14.59
N ALA A 165 12.26 -3.65 -13.54
CA ALA A 165 11.93 -5.07 -13.58
C ALA A 165 10.66 -5.37 -14.40
N VAL A 166 9.75 -4.40 -14.55
CA VAL A 166 8.45 -4.54 -15.23
C VAL A 166 8.50 -5.30 -16.57
N PRO A 167 9.31 -4.91 -17.58
CA PRO A 167 9.34 -5.63 -18.86
C PRO A 167 9.77 -7.09 -18.71
N HIS A 168 10.69 -7.37 -17.79
CA HIS A 168 11.18 -8.71 -17.51
C HIS A 168 10.12 -9.56 -16.80
N VAL A 169 9.42 -8.96 -15.83
CA VAL A 169 8.30 -9.61 -15.13
C VAL A 169 7.15 -9.93 -16.09
N LEU A 170 6.82 -9.03 -17.00
CA LEU A 170 5.79 -9.26 -18.02
C LEU A 170 6.17 -10.38 -18.98
N ALA A 171 7.43 -10.44 -19.43
CA ALA A 171 7.90 -11.54 -20.25
C ALA A 171 7.72 -12.91 -19.55
N VAL A 172 7.97 -12.96 -18.24
CA VAL A 172 7.75 -14.16 -17.42
C VAL A 172 6.26 -14.50 -17.33
N ILE A 173 5.38 -13.51 -17.09
CA ILE A 173 3.93 -13.74 -17.04
C ILE A 173 3.40 -14.25 -18.38
N ARG A 174 3.80 -13.64 -19.50
CA ARG A 174 3.41 -14.04 -20.86
C ARG A 174 3.82 -15.47 -21.21
N SER A 175 4.93 -15.95 -20.64
CA SER A 175 5.36 -17.35 -20.81
C SER A 175 4.40 -18.38 -20.17
N GLY A 176 3.50 -17.94 -19.30
CA GLY A 176 2.53 -18.79 -18.58
C GLY A 176 3.08 -19.52 -17.36
N GLU A 177 4.38 -19.42 -17.09
CA GLU A 177 5.05 -20.00 -15.92
C GLU A 177 5.62 -18.88 -15.03
N PHE A 178 4.76 -18.34 -14.15
CA PHE A 178 5.10 -17.28 -13.19
C PHE A 178 4.65 -17.65 -11.78
N GLN A 179 5.10 -16.90 -10.79
CA GLN A 179 4.73 -17.07 -9.39
C GLN A 179 4.11 -15.77 -8.84
N ARG A 180 3.59 -15.84 -7.61
CA ARG A 180 3.00 -14.69 -6.92
C ARG A 180 3.95 -13.50 -6.84
N VAL A 181 5.24 -13.71 -6.60
CA VAL A 181 6.23 -12.62 -6.43
C VAL A 181 6.33 -11.71 -7.67
N GLN A 182 6.18 -12.28 -8.88
CA GLN A 182 6.14 -11.50 -10.11
C GLN A 182 4.92 -10.56 -10.15
N LEU A 183 3.74 -11.07 -9.79
CA LEU A 183 2.54 -10.25 -9.74
C LEU A 183 2.59 -9.19 -8.63
N MET A 184 3.17 -9.49 -7.48
CA MET A 184 3.40 -8.51 -6.42
C MET A 184 4.29 -7.35 -6.91
N THR A 185 5.34 -7.68 -7.67
CA THR A 185 6.26 -6.67 -8.24
C THR A 185 5.54 -5.74 -9.22
N LEU A 186 4.68 -6.28 -10.09
CA LEU A 186 3.87 -5.43 -10.98
C LEU A 186 2.88 -4.59 -10.18
N ALA A 187 2.19 -5.20 -9.23
CA ALA A 187 1.08 -4.57 -8.53
C ALA A 187 1.48 -3.26 -7.85
N ASN A 188 2.70 -3.19 -7.31
CA ASN A 188 3.28 -1.99 -6.73
C ASN A 188 4.77 -1.84 -7.15
N THR A 189 5.01 -1.12 -8.25
CA THR A 189 6.36 -0.81 -8.74
C THR A 189 7.12 0.18 -7.87
N GLN A 190 6.52 0.68 -6.79
CA GLN A 190 7.17 1.59 -5.83
C GLN A 190 7.58 0.88 -4.55
N ALA A 191 7.10 -0.36 -4.35
CA ALA A 191 7.43 -1.16 -3.18
C ALA A 191 8.93 -1.45 -3.11
N VAL A 192 9.52 -1.21 -1.94
CA VAL A 192 10.88 -1.62 -1.66
C VAL A 192 10.86 -3.07 -1.18
N ALA A 193 11.35 -3.99 -2.00
CA ALA A 193 11.58 -5.36 -1.58
C ALA A 193 12.85 -5.43 -0.72
N LEU A 194 12.70 -5.24 0.59
CA LEU A 194 13.82 -5.31 1.53
C LEU A 194 14.29 -6.77 1.68
N ALA A 195 15.53 -7.04 1.29
CA ALA A 195 16.21 -8.30 1.55
C ALA A 195 17.46 -8.05 2.43
N PRO A 196 17.29 -7.63 3.70
CA PRO A 196 18.37 -7.08 4.52
C PRO A 196 19.54 -8.05 4.68
N GLU A 197 19.28 -9.35 4.80
CA GLU A 197 20.33 -10.38 4.86
C GLU A 197 21.14 -10.47 3.55
N GLN A 198 20.47 -10.41 2.40
CA GLN A 198 21.14 -10.45 1.10
C GLN A 198 21.94 -9.18 0.85
N ILE A 199 21.38 -8.01 1.18
CA ILE A 199 22.03 -6.71 1.05
C ILE A 199 23.26 -6.67 1.96
N ALA A 200 23.14 -7.08 3.23
CA ALA A 200 24.26 -7.14 4.16
C ALA A 200 25.37 -8.08 3.66
N HIS A 201 25.02 -9.29 3.23
CA HIS A 201 25.97 -10.23 2.65
C HIS A 201 26.68 -9.67 1.41
N ALA A 202 25.94 -9.05 0.49
CA ALA A 202 26.52 -8.46 -0.71
C ALA A 202 27.44 -7.29 -0.38
N ARG A 203 27.04 -6.44 0.57
CA ARG A 203 27.82 -5.30 1.06
C ARG A 203 29.13 -5.70 1.74
N GLU A 204 29.14 -6.83 2.45
CA GLU A 204 30.38 -7.39 3.02
C GLU A 204 31.36 -7.88 1.96
N ASN A 205 30.87 -8.48 0.87
CA ASN A 205 31.71 -9.08 -0.17
C ASN A 205 32.10 -8.12 -1.29
N ALA A 206 31.26 -7.15 -1.62
CA ALA A 206 31.46 -6.17 -2.68
C ALA A 206 30.94 -4.79 -2.26
N PRO A 207 31.60 -4.12 -1.28
CA PRO A 207 31.12 -2.85 -0.71
C PRO A 207 31.06 -1.69 -1.71
N ASP A 208 31.81 -1.77 -2.81
CA ASP A 208 31.88 -0.73 -3.85
C ASP A 208 31.01 -1.04 -5.09
N ASP A 209 30.23 -2.14 -5.08
CA ASP A 209 29.33 -2.49 -6.19
C ASP A 209 28.14 -1.52 -6.24
N SER A 210 27.88 -0.94 -7.41
CA SER A 210 26.92 0.16 -7.55
C SER A 210 25.48 -0.23 -7.22
N LEU A 211 25.04 -1.45 -7.56
CA LEU A 211 23.70 -1.93 -7.21
C LEU A 211 23.57 -2.28 -5.72
N VAL A 212 24.64 -2.77 -5.09
CA VAL A 212 24.67 -3.03 -3.64
C VAL A 212 24.61 -1.72 -2.85
N LEU A 213 25.32 -0.69 -3.32
CA LEU A 213 25.28 0.65 -2.74
C LEU A 213 23.89 1.27 -2.88
N LEU A 214 23.25 1.16 -4.05
CA LEU A 214 21.87 1.59 -4.26
C LEU A 214 20.91 0.89 -3.28
N ALA A 215 20.97 -0.44 -3.21
CA ALA A 215 20.11 -1.23 -2.34
C ALA A 215 20.30 -0.87 -0.86
N SER A 216 21.55 -0.64 -0.44
CA SER A 216 21.87 -0.19 0.92
C SER A 216 21.29 1.20 1.22
N GLY A 217 21.34 2.12 0.26
CA GLY A 217 20.71 3.44 0.43
C GLY A 217 19.19 3.35 0.53
N VAL A 218 18.56 2.49 -0.28
CA VAL A 218 17.11 2.25 -0.22
C VAL A 218 16.71 1.59 1.10
N GLU A 219 17.49 0.64 1.61
CA GLU A 219 17.32 0.04 2.94
C GLU A 219 17.35 1.09 4.04
N ARG A 220 18.31 2.03 4.00
CA ARG A 220 18.41 3.13 4.99
C ARG A 220 17.25 4.12 4.90
N ALA A 221 16.87 4.51 3.68
CA ALA A 221 15.72 5.36 3.45
C ALA A 221 14.43 4.75 4.02
N ALA A 222 14.23 3.44 3.88
CA ALA A 222 13.06 2.74 4.44
C ALA A 222 12.99 2.78 5.98
N HIS A 223 14.12 2.99 6.67
CA HIS A 223 14.19 3.16 8.12
C HIS A 223 14.20 4.63 8.56
N GLY A 224 14.09 5.59 7.62
CA GLY A 224 14.17 7.02 7.91
C GLY A 224 15.59 7.56 8.12
N ASP A 225 16.62 6.75 7.87
CA ASP A 225 18.04 7.11 8.00
C ASP A 225 18.52 7.90 6.75
N TRP A 226 17.91 9.07 6.49
CA TRP A 226 18.08 9.80 5.22
C TRP A 226 19.50 10.29 4.94
N GLU A 227 20.29 10.64 5.96
CA GLU A 227 21.70 11.03 5.80
C GLU A 227 22.58 9.85 5.37
N GLU A 228 22.36 8.66 5.96
CA GLU A 228 23.08 7.46 5.53
C GLU A 228 22.65 7.06 4.12
N ALA A 229 21.34 7.12 3.83
CA ALA A 229 20.79 6.86 2.51
C ALA A 229 21.44 7.76 1.43
N ARG A 230 21.52 9.07 1.69
CA ARG A 230 22.23 10.04 0.85
C ARG A 230 23.66 9.60 0.56
N SER A 231 24.42 9.24 1.60
CA SER A 231 25.82 8.81 1.43
C SER A 231 25.96 7.58 0.53
N PHE A 232 25.04 6.61 0.66
CA PHE A 232 25.02 5.44 -0.21
C PHE A 232 24.68 5.78 -1.65
N PHE A 233 23.68 6.64 -1.90
CA PHE A 233 23.33 7.06 -3.26
C PHE A 233 24.45 7.83 -3.94
N GLU A 234 25.13 8.75 -3.24
CA GLU A 234 26.29 9.48 -3.76
C GLU A 234 27.43 8.51 -4.16
N LYS A 235 27.72 7.49 -3.33
CA LYS A 235 28.71 6.46 -3.64
C LYS A 235 28.30 5.59 -4.82
N ALA A 236 27.02 5.23 -4.92
CA ALA A 236 26.49 4.46 -6.04
C ALA A 236 26.69 5.21 -7.37
N ILE A 237 26.38 6.52 -7.39
CA ILE A 237 26.62 7.41 -8.53
C ILE A 237 28.11 7.53 -8.86
N GLN A 238 28.97 7.60 -7.85
CA GLN A 238 30.41 7.65 -8.07
C GLN A 238 30.94 6.36 -8.71
N ALA A 239 30.42 5.20 -8.29
CA ALA A 239 30.78 3.90 -8.84
C ALA A 239 30.24 3.68 -10.25
N ASP A 240 29.01 4.14 -10.52
CA ASP A 240 28.37 4.09 -11.83
C ASP A 240 27.56 5.38 -12.09
N PRO A 241 28.14 6.37 -12.78
CA PRO A 241 27.44 7.62 -13.08
C PRO A 241 26.18 7.46 -13.95
N ALA A 242 26.04 6.32 -14.64
CA ALA A 242 24.89 6.01 -15.49
C ALA A 242 23.77 5.27 -14.73
N LEU A 243 23.94 4.98 -13.44
CA LEU A 243 22.91 4.39 -12.59
C LEU A 243 21.85 5.43 -12.22
N TRP A 244 20.94 5.72 -13.17
CA TRP A 244 19.97 6.80 -13.07
C TRP A 244 19.00 6.67 -11.89
N GLU A 245 18.68 5.46 -11.48
CA GLU A 245 17.88 5.24 -10.27
C GLU A 245 18.56 5.83 -9.02
N ALA A 246 19.89 5.72 -8.89
CA ALA A 246 20.62 6.31 -7.77
C ALA A 246 20.52 7.85 -7.76
N HIS A 247 20.53 8.49 -8.93
CA HIS A 247 20.31 9.94 -9.04
C HIS A 247 18.89 10.33 -8.61
N GLY A 248 17.88 9.59 -9.03
CA GLY A 248 16.49 9.82 -8.62
C GLY A 248 16.29 9.66 -7.12
N ARG A 249 16.85 8.59 -6.53
CA ARG A 249 16.80 8.33 -5.09
C ARG A 249 17.56 9.37 -4.27
N LEU A 250 18.69 9.86 -4.77
CA LEU A 250 19.40 10.99 -4.16
C LEU A 250 18.52 12.23 -4.11
N GLY A 251 17.87 12.60 -5.23
CA GLY A 251 16.95 13.75 -5.26
C GLY A 251 15.82 13.63 -4.24
N LEU A 252 15.21 12.45 -4.11
CA LEU A 252 14.19 12.19 -3.09
C LEU A 252 14.74 12.34 -1.67
N ALA A 253 15.93 11.80 -1.39
CA ALA A 253 16.57 11.93 -0.08
C ALA A 253 16.86 13.41 0.28
N LEU A 254 17.25 14.23 -0.70
CA LEU A 254 17.46 15.67 -0.49
C LEU A 254 16.16 16.41 -0.15
N CYS A 255 15.03 16.01 -0.73
CA CYS A 255 13.71 16.54 -0.36
C CYS A 255 13.36 16.21 1.09
N GLU A 256 13.57 14.96 1.54
CA GLU A 256 13.30 14.54 2.92
C GLU A 256 14.20 15.24 3.94
N LEU A 257 15.48 15.43 3.58
CA LEU A 257 16.46 16.20 4.38
C LEU A 257 16.20 17.72 4.34
N LYS A 258 15.35 18.19 3.43
CA LYS A 258 15.10 19.62 3.16
C LYS A 258 16.39 20.39 2.81
N ASP A 259 17.37 19.74 2.18
CA ASP A 259 18.63 20.35 1.75
C ASP A 259 18.47 20.97 0.35
N TRP A 260 17.79 22.11 0.29
CA TRP A 260 17.42 22.77 -0.96
C TRP A 260 18.62 23.27 -1.77
N LYS A 261 19.73 23.58 -1.09
CA LYS A 261 20.97 23.99 -1.76
C LYS A 261 21.59 22.81 -2.50
N ALA A 262 21.63 21.63 -1.87
CA ALA A 262 22.07 20.42 -2.56
C ALA A 262 21.08 20.03 -3.67
N MET A 263 19.78 20.26 -3.48
CA MET A 263 18.75 20.00 -4.50
C MET A 263 18.96 20.84 -5.76
N GLU A 264 19.25 22.13 -5.63
CA GLU A 264 19.61 23.01 -6.77
C GLU A 264 20.85 22.51 -7.51
N ALA A 265 21.89 22.12 -6.77
CA ALA A 265 23.12 21.58 -7.34
C ALA A 265 22.90 20.23 -8.04
N TRP A 266 22.08 19.37 -7.44
CA TRP A 266 21.68 18.08 -8.01
C TRP A 266 20.91 18.27 -9.31
N TRP A 267 19.88 19.13 -9.32
CA TRP A 267 19.09 19.40 -10.52
C TRP A 267 19.98 19.94 -11.64
N ALA A 268 20.84 20.92 -11.36
CA ALA A 268 21.77 21.48 -12.35
C ALA A 268 22.81 20.48 -12.89
N ALA A 269 23.08 19.39 -12.17
CA ALA A 269 24.04 18.37 -12.57
C ALA A 269 23.44 17.28 -13.46
N LEU A 270 22.11 17.14 -13.51
CA LEU A 270 21.46 16.14 -14.35
C LEU A 270 21.60 16.50 -15.83
N PRO A 271 21.85 15.51 -16.72
CA PRO A 271 21.91 15.76 -18.14
C PRO A 271 20.49 15.91 -18.72
N ASP A 272 20.35 16.76 -19.73
CA ASP A 272 19.14 16.87 -20.58
C ASP A 272 17.82 16.76 -19.79
N HIS A 273 17.50 17.83 -19.06
CA HIS A 273 16.33 17.88 -18.17
C HIS A 273 15.01 17.58 -18.88
N GLU A 274 14.95 17.60 -20.21
CA GLU A 274 13.73 17.28 -20.97
C GLU A 274 13.53 15.77 -21.16
N ARG A 275 14.54 14.93 -20.88
CA ARG A 275 14.54 13.50 -21.22
C ARG A 275 15.13 12.61 -20.13
N LEU A 276 14.90 12.95 -18.87
CA LEU A 276 15.28 12.08 -17.76
C LEU A 276 14.49 10.76 -17.90
N GLY A 277 15.20 9.65 -18.09
CA GLY A 277 14.62 8.32 -18.26
C GLY A 277 14.30 7.60 -16.95
N VAL A 278 14.19 8.32 -15.82
CA VAL A 278 14.00 7.75 -14.48
C VAL A 278 12.85 8.46 -13.75
N PRO A 279 11.78 7.74 -13.32
CA PRO A 279 10.62 8.35 -12.65
C PRO A 279 11.00 9.13 -11.39
N ASN A 280 11.88 8.58 -10.55
CA ASN A 280 12.21 9.17 -9.25
C ASN A 280 12.91 10.53 -9.33
N ALA A 281 13.67 10.81 -10.40
CA ALA A 281 14.26 12.15 -10.59
C ALA A 281 13.18 13.19 -10.91
N TRP A 282 12.22 12.84 -11.75
CA TRP A 282 11.07 13.70 -12.03
C TRP A 282 10.23 13.96 -10.77
N ILE A 283 9.97 12.94 -9.97
CA ILE A 283 9.21 13.08 -8.72
C ILE A 283 9.96 13.99 -7.73
N ALA A 284 11.27 13.81 -7.58
CA ALA A 284 12.09 14.67 -6.73
C ALA A 284 12.04 16.14 -7.20
N ALA A 285 12.21 16.39 -8.50
CA ALA A 285 12.11 17.73 -9.07
C ALA A 285 10.71 18.33 -8.90
N GLY A 286 9.65 17.53 -9.04
CA GLY A 286 8.27 17.93 -8.80
C GLY A 286 8.03 18.35 -7.35
N ARG A 287 8.48 17.56 -6.37
CA ARG A 287 8.38 17.89 -4.93
C ARG A 287 9.12 19.17 -4.59
N TRP A 288 10.31 19.35 -5.17
CA TRP A 288 11.09 20.57 -5.00
C TRP A 288 10.37 21.79 -5.60
N ALA A 289 9.80 21.66 -6.80
CA ALA A 289 9.01 22.71 -7.44
C ALA A 289 7.76 23.08 -6.62
N GLU A 290 7.01 22.11 -6.10
CA GLU A 290 5.87 22.38 -5.20
C GLU A 290 6.30 23.14 -3.95
N THR A 291 7.41 22.72 -3.33
CA THR A 291 7.96 23.39 -2.14
C THR A 291 8.40 24.83 -2.44
N ALA A 292 8.84 25.09 -3.68
CA ALA A 292 9.19 26.43 -4.15
C ALA A 292 7.97 27.26 -4.61
N GLY A 293 6.75 26.70 -4.59
CA GLY A 293 5.53 27.34 -5.10
C GLY A 293 5.43 27.38 -6.62
N ASP A 294 6.26 26.63 -7.35
CA ASP A 294 6.24 26.49 -8.81
C ASP A 294 5.30 25.35 -9.21
N SER A 295 3.99 25.62 -9.17
CA SER A 295 2.96 24.60 -9.48
C SER A 295 2.99 24.16 -10.94
N GLU A 296 3.40 25.03 -11.87
CA GLU A 296 3.54 24.69 -13.29
C GLU A 296 4.73 23.74 -13.53
N GLY A 297 5.89 24.04 -12.94
CA GLY A 297 7.07 23.17 -12.98
C GLY A 297 6.82 21.83 -12.29
N ALA A 298 6.11 21.83 -11.17
CA ALA A 298 5.69 20.61 -10.49
C ALA A 298 4.80 19.73 -11.38
N LEU A 299 3.76 20.33 -11.98
CA LEU A 299 2.85 19.61 -12.87
C LEU A 299 3.59 19.06 -14.09
N ARG A 300 4.54 19.81 -14.67
CA ARG A 300 5.42 19.29 -15.73
C ARG A 300 6.13 18.03 -15.28
N CYS A 301 6.85 18.10 -14.16
CA CYS A 301 7.65 16.98 -13.66
C CYS A 301 6.80 15.74 -13.37
N TYR A 302 5.66 15.90 -12.70
CA TYR A 302 4.80 14.75 -12.40
C TYR A 302 4.19 14.13 -13.66
N LEU A 303 3.84 14.92 -14.68
CA LEU A 303 3.38 14.38 -15.96
C LEU A 303 4.46 13.59 -16.69
N GLU A 304 5.73 14.00 -16.61
CA GLU A 304 6.87 13.23 -17.15
C GLU A 304 7.11 11.93 -16.37
N ALA A 305 7.01 11.97 -15.03
CA ALA A 305 7.06 10.77 -14.21
C ALA A 305 5.94 9.78 -14.58
N LEU A 306 4.72 10.28 -14.79
CA LEU A 306 3.57 9.47 -15.20
C LEU A 306 3.75 8.81 -16.57
N GLN A 307 4.47 9.45 -17.49
CA GLN A 307 4.81 8.84 -18.79
C GLN A 307 5.76 7.65 -18.65
N LEU A 308 6.68 7.69 -17.68
CA LEU A 308 7.61 6.60 -17.43
C LEU A 308 6.93 5.46 -16.66
N ASP A 309 6.26 5.80 -15.55
CA ASP A 309 5.49 4.86 -14.74
C ASP A 309 4.03 5.31 -14.57
N PRO A 310 3.10 4.77 -15.38
CA PRO A 310 1.67 5.11 -15.34
C PRO A 310 0.93 4.44 -14.18
N THR A 311 1.65 3.83 -13.23
CA THR A 311 1.12 3.18 -12.03
C THR A 311 1.62 3.81 -10.73
N ASP A 312 2.58 4.76 -10.79
CA ASP A 312 3.12 5.39 -9.59
C ASP A 312 2.05 6.25 -8.88
N ILE A 313 1.56 5.74 -7.76
CA ILE A 313 0.51 6.38 -6.97
C ILE A 313 0.94 7.74 -6.39
N ARG A 314 2.23 7.92 -6.11
CA ARG A 314 2.79 9.18 -5.58
C ARG A 314 2.65 10.30 -6.60
N VAL A 315 2.66 9.95 -7.89
CA VAL A 315 2.47 10.89 -9.00
C VAL A 315 0.99 11.20 -9.19
N HIS A 316 0.13 10.18 -9.19
CA HIS A 316 -1.31 10.36 -9.43
C HIS A 316 -1.98 11.25 -8.37
N THR A 317 -1.59 11.08 -7.10
CA THR A 317 -2.12 11.84 -5.97
C THR A 317 -1.71 13.31 -6.00
N ARG A 318 -0.62 13.66 -6.69
CA ARG A 318 -0.14 15.04 -6.87
C ARG A 318 -0.69 15.72 -8.11
N ILE A 319 -0.87 14.97 -9.20
CA ILE A 319 -1.38 15.52 -10.46
C ILE A 319 -2.82 16.01 -10.32
N ALA A 320 -3.70 15.28 -9.63
CA ALA A 320 -5.12 15.67 -9.56
C ALA A 320 -5.35 17.08 -8.96
N PRO A 321 -4.76 17.43 -7.79
CA PRO A 321 -4.84 18.80 -7.26
C PRO A 321 -4.22 19.87 -8.16
N LEU A 322 -3.07 19.58 -8.76
CA LEU A 322 -2.40 20.52 -9.67
C LEU A 322 -3.23 20.77 -10.94
N LEU A 323 -3.80 19.72 -11.54
CA LEU A 323 -4.71 19.86 -12.68
C LEU A 323 -5.91 20.72 -12.32
N ASN A 324 -6.49 20.54 -11.15
CA ASN A 324 -7.63 21.35 -10.71
C ASN A 324 -7.25 22.83 -10.57
N THR A 325 -6.10 23.10 -9.94
CA THR A 325 -5.54 24.47 -9.78
C THR A 325 -5.28 25.15 -11.12
N HIS A 326 -4.87 24.39 -12.14
CA HIS A 326 -4.60 24.88 -13.50
C HIS A 326 -5.81 24.79 -14.46
N GLY A 327 -7.03 24.66 -13.93
CA GLY A 327 -8.26 24.76 -14.74
C GLY A 327 -8.63 23.49 -15.53
N HIS A 328 -8.04 22.35 -15.20
CA HIS A 328 -8.28 21.05 -15.84
C HIS A 328 -9.17 20.13 -14.97
N ALA A 329 -10.24 20.65 -14.37
CA ALA A 329 -11.09 19.93 -13.40
C ALA A 329 -11.61 18.56 -13.90
N LYS A 330 -11.96 18.43 -15.19
CA LYS A 330 -12.41 17.15 -15.77
C LYS A 330 -11.29 16.10 -15.77
N LEU A 331 -10.08 16.51 -16.14
CA LEU A 331 -8.90 15.64 -16.16
C LEU A 331 -8.43 15.32 -14.73
N ALA A 332 -8.56 16.27 -13.80
CA ALA A 332 -8.32 16.04 -12.38
C ALA A 332 -9.22 14.93 -11.84
N GLN A 333 -10.52 14.94 -12.18
CA GLN A 333 -11.46 13.90 -11.78
C GLN A 333 -11.13 12.53 -12.41
N GLN A 334 -10.69 12.52 -13.67
CA GLN A 334 -10.24 11.30 -14.35
C GLN A 334 -9.02 10.68 -13.67
N ILE A 335 -8.04 11.49 -13.31
CA ILE A 335 -6.87 11.03 -12.53
C ILE A 335 -7.31 10.57 -11.15
N ALA A 336 -8.19 11.30 -10.45
CA ALA A 336 -8.68 10.89 -9.14
C ALA A 336 -9.36 9.51 -9.18
N GLU A 337 -10.22 9.23 -10.17
CA GLU A 337 -10.83 7.91 -10.30
C GLU A 337 -9.79 6.81 -10.56
N ARG A 338 -8.81 7.10 -11.42
CA ARG A 338 -7.68 6.19 -11.65
C ARG A 338 -6.88 5.93 -10.36
N THR A 339 -6.62 6.97 -9.56
CA THR A 339 -5.93 6.87 -8.27
C THR A 339 -6.66 5.93 -7.31
N ARG A 340 -7.99 6.01 -7.21
CA ARG A 340 -8.79 5.09 -6.37
C ARG A 340 -8.59 3.63 -6.79
N GLN A 341 -8.52 3.35 -8.09
CA GLN A 341 -8.25 1.99 -8.56
C GLN A 341 -6.82 1.53 -8.21
N LEU A 342 -5.82 2.42 -8.26
CA LEU A 342 -4.46 2.11 -7.80
C LEU A 342 -4.40 1.84 -6.29
N ILE A 343 -5.09 2.65 -5.48
CA ILE A 343 -5.20 2.44 -4.03
C ILE A 343 -5.81 1.07 -3.74
N ARG A 344 -6.92 0.72 -4.40
CA ARG A 344 -7.54 -0.60 -4.27
C ARG A 344 -6.59 -1.73 -4.63
N VAL A 345 -5.81 -1.60 -5.71
CA VAL A 345 -4.80 -2.62 -6.08
C VAL A 345 -3.81 -2.80 -4.93
N HIS A 346 -3.25 -1.72 -4.40
CA HIS A 346 -2.29 -1.79 -3.28
C HIS A 346 -2.91 -2.40 -2.02
N GLU A 347 -4.13 -1.99 -1.63
CA GLU A 347 -4.82 -2.55 -0.46
C GLU A 347 -5.04 -4.06 -0.55
N PHE A 348 -5.44 -4.58 -1.72
CA PHE A 348 -5.62 -6.03 -1.90
C PHE A 348 -4.30 -6.78 -1.89
N VAL A 349 -3.26 -6.20 -2.47
CA VAL A 349 -1.90 -6.77 -2.52
C VAL A 349 -1.32 -6.85 -1.11
N ASP A 350 -1.44 -5.79 -0.32
CA ASP A 350 -0.99 -5.73 1.07
C ASP A 350 -1.75 -6.74 1.95
N ARG A 351 -3.06 -6.94 1.70
CA ARG A 351 -3.85 -8.01 2.34
C ARG A 351 -3.33 -9.40 2.01
N ILE A 352 -3.06 -9.69 0.74
CA ILE A 352 -2.56 -10.98 0.27
C ILE A 352 -1.15 -11.27 0.81
N GLU A 353 -0.31 -10.24 0.90
CA GLU A 353 1.02 -10.34 1.50
C GLU A 353 0.93 -10.63 3.00
N SER A 354 0.07 -9.89 3.71
CA SER A 354 -0.16 -10.07 5.15
C SER A 354 -0.76 -11.43 5.48
N SER A 355 -1.62 -11.96 4.60
CA SER A 355 -2.32 -13.23 4.78
C SER A 355 -2.57 -13.90 3.43
N PRO A 356 -1.80 -14.95 3.07
CA PRO A 356 -2.03 -15.71 1.84
C PRO A 356 -3.44 -16.32 1.72
N LEU A 357 -4.17 -16.43 2.83
CA LEU A 357 -5.57 -16.91 2.86
C LEU A 357 -6.56 -15.94 2.21
N GLU A 358 -6.16 -14.69 1.94
CA GLU A 358 -7.00 -13.70 1.25
C GLU A 358 -6.97 -13.86 -0.27
N LEU A 359 -5.94 -14.54 -0.82
CA LEU A 359 -5.79 -14.74 -2.26
C LEU A 359 -7.04 -15.35 -2.94
N PRO A 360 -7.70 -16.40 -2.40
CA PRO A 360 -8.92 -16.95 -2.99
C PRO A 360 -10.11 -15.99 -3.04
N ARG A 361 -10.03 -14.79 -2.46
CA ARG A 361 -11.10 -13.78 -2.42
C ARG A 361 -10.73 -12.50 -3.20
N ALA A 362 -9.64 -12.53 -3.94
CA ALA A 362 -9.05 -11.37 -4.60
C ALA A 362 -9.68 -11.05 -5.98
N GLU A 363 -10.93 -11.43 -6.27
CA GLU A 363 -11.60 -10.96 -7.49
C GLU A 363 -11.72 -9.44 -7.62
N PRO A 364 -11.98 -8.66 -6.56
CA PRO A 364 -12.09 -7.21 -6.73
C PRO A 364 -10.75 -6.55 -7.12
N LEU A 365 -9.60 -7.18 -6.79
CA LEU A 365 -8.29 -6.78 -7.34
C LEU A 365 -8.26 -6.92 -8.86
N VAL A 366 -8.81 -8.02 -9.41
CA VAL A 366 -8.90 -8.24 -10.86
C VAL A 366 -9.74 -7.15 -11.52
N GLU A 367 -10.87 -6.75 -10.93
CA GLU A 367 -11.71 -5.67 -11.47
C GLU A 367 -10.97 -4.32 -11.48
N ALA A 368 -10.24 -3.99 -10.40
CA ALA A 368 -9.44 -2.77 -10.34
C ALA A 368 -8.33 -2.76 -11.40
N LEU A 369 -7.65 -3.89 -11.60
CA LEU A 369 -6.62 -4.04 -12.64
C LEU A 369 -7.21 -3.89 -14.05
N LEU A 370 -8.38 -4.48 -14.32
CA LEU A 370 -9.06 -4.33 -15.61
C LEU A 370 -9.48 -2.88 -15.85
N ALA A 371 -10.00 -2.18 -14.83
CA ALA A 371 -10.32 -0.75 -14.91
C ALA A 371 -9.09 0.13 -15.18
N LEU A 372 -7.91 -0.30 -14.74
CA LEU A 372 -6.62 0.36 -15.02
C LEU A 372 -6.01 0.01 -16.38
N GLY A 373 -6.59 -0.93 -17.13
CA GLY A 373 -6.06 -1.44 -18.38
C GLY A 373 -4.90 -2.43 -18.22
N ARG A 374 -4.74 -3.06 -17.05
CA ARG A 374 -3.64 -3.98 -16.69
C ARG A 374 -4.01 -5.45 -16.96
N ARG A 375 -4.34 -5.76 -18.20
CA ARG A 375 -5.02 -7.03 -18.58
C ARG A 375 -4.15 -8.28 -18.35
N TRP A 376 -2.86 -8.24 -18.70
CA TRP A 376 -1.92 -9.36 -18.46
C TRP A 376 -1.78 -9.69 -16.97
N GLU A 377 -1.78 -8.68 -16.13
CA GLU A 377 -1.68 -8.85 -14.68
C GLU A 377 -2.99 -9.35 -14.07
N ALA A 378 -4.14 -8.81 -14.51
CA ALA A 378 -5.46 -9.31 -14.14
C ALA A 378 -5.61 -10.80 -14.47
N TRP A 379 -5.13 -11.23 -15.63
CA TRP A 379 -5.07 -12.64 -16.01
C TRP A 379 -4.16 -13.46 -15.09
N GLY A 380 -2.98 -12.94 -14.75
CA GLY A 380 -2.07 -13.62 -13.83
C GLY A 380 -2.68 -13.84 -12.45
N TRP A 381 -3.38 -12.83 -11.91
CA TRP A 381 -4.10 -12.97 -10.63
C TRP A 381 -5.24 -13.97 -10.72
N LEU A 382 -6.06 -13.94 -11.78
CA LEU A 382 -7.12 -14.93 -11.99
C LEU A 382 -6.58 -16.37 -12.00
N ARG A 383 -5.44 -16.60 -12.66
CA ARG A 383 -4.76 -17.90 -12.67
C ARG A 383 -4.39 -18.37 -11.26
N LEU A 384 -3.75 -17.51 -10.46
CA LEU A 384 -3.39 -17.86 -9.07
C LEU A 384 -4.61 -18.08 -8.18
N ILE A 385 -5.67 -17.27 -8.34
CA ILE A 385 -6.94 -17.44 -7.61
C ILE A 385 -7.54 -18.81 -7.94
N THR A 386 -7.61 -19.17 -9.23
CA THR A 386 -8.12 -20.48 -9.69
C THR A 386 -7.32 -21.64 -9.10
N GLU A 387 -5.99 -21.58 -9.19
CA GLU A 387 -5.10 -22.63 -8.67
C GLU A 387 -5.26 -22.79 -7.15
N THR A 388 -5.23 -21.68 -6.41
CA THR A 388 -5.39 -21.69 -4.94
C THR A 388 -6.76 -22.21 -4.51
N ARG A 389 -7.84 -21.81 -5.21
CA ARG A 389 -9.19 -22.32 -4.91
C ARG A 389 -9.32 -23.81 -5.19
N ALA A 390 -8.70 -24.30 -6.26
CA ALA A 390 -8.69 -25.74 -6.56
C ALA A 390 -7.97 -26.52 -5.45
N GLU A 391 -6.83 -26.03 -4.97
CA GLU A 391 -6.10 -26.62 -3.83
C GLU A 391 -6.94 -26.63 -2.55
N LEU A 392 -7.64 -25.53 -2.26
CA LEU A 392 -8.51 -25.37 -1.08
C LEU A 392 -9.90 -26.01 -1.24
N LYS A 393 -10.20 -26.64 -2.38
CA LYS A 393 -11.51 -27.23 -2.70
C LYS A 393 -12.68 -26.23 -2.62
N MET A 394 -12.43 -24.98 -3.00
CA MET A 394 -13.43 -23.93 -3.14
C MET A 394 -14.01 -23.92 -4.56
N PRO A 395 -15.22 -23.36 -4.80
CA PRO A 395 -15.75 -23.18 -6.16
C PRO A 395 -14.82 -22.31 -7.02
N TYR A 396 -14.40 -22.80 -8.19
CA TYR A 396 -13.44 -22.09 -9.07
C TYR A 396 -13.79 -22.10 -10.56
N GLU A 397 -14.84 -22.81 -11.00
CA GLU A 397 -15.14 -23.00 -12.44
C GLU A 397 -15.43 -21.69 -13.16
N GLU A 398 -16.13 -20.74 -12.52
CA GLU A 398 -16.38 -19.41 -13.09
C GLU A 398 -15.10 -18.58 -13.20
N THR A 399 -14.27 -18.55 -12.14
CA THR A 399 -12.97 -17.88 -12.16
C THR A 399 -12.07 -18.45 -13.24
N LYS A 400 -12.06 -19.79 -13.39
CA LYS A 400 -11.30 -20.49 -14.43
C LYS A 400 -11.79 -20.10 -15.82
N ALA A 401 -13.10 -20.09 -16.06
CA ALA A 401 -13.67 -19.69 -17.34
C ALA A 401 -13.29 -18.24 -17.70
N ARG A 402 -13.34 -17.31 -16.73
CA ARG A 402 -12.85 -15.93 -16.91
C ARG A 402 -11.36 -15.87 -17.22
N ALA A 403 -10.52 -16.65 -16.53
CA ALA A 403 -9.08 -16.71 -16.79
C ALA A 403 -8.79 -17.20 -18.23
N GLU A 404 -9.51 -18.23 -18.68
CA GLU A 404 -9.40 -18.78 -20.03
C GLU A 404 -9.93 -17.83 -21.11
N GLU A 405 -11.01 -17.10 -20.84
CA GLU A 405 -11.55 -16.09 -21.74
C GLU A 405 -10.62 -14.89 -21.87
N LEU A 406 -10.16 -14.34 -20.75
CA LEU A 406 -9.21 -13.22 -20.74
C LEU A 406 -7.91 -13.64 -21.43
N GLY A 407 -7.37 -14.81 -21.12
CA GLY A 407 -6.16 -15.35 -21.76
C GLY A 407 -6.27 -15.48 -23.28
N ARG A 408 -7.43 -15.90 -23.81
CA ARG A 408 -7.68 -15.96 -25.27
C ARG A 408 -7.78 -14.59 -25.94
N SER A 409 -8.02 -13.54 -25.16
CA SER A 409 -8.19 -12.16 -25.66
C SER A 409 -6.92 -11.30 -25.54
N LEU A 410 -5.85 -11.85 -24.98
CA LEU A 410 -4.57 -11.18 -24.79
C LEU A 410 -3.67 -11.39 -26.01
N ASP A 411 -2.96 -10.32 -26.39
CA ASP A 411 -1.93 -10.33 -27.42
C ASP A 411 -0.55 -10.06 -26.79
N ASP A 412 0.52 -10.57 -27.38
CA ASP A 412 1.90 -10.30 -26.92
C ASP A 412 2.29 -8.82 -27.10
N GLU A 413 1.63 -8.13 -28.03
CA GLU A 413 1.76 -6.69 -28.25
C GLU A 413 0.92 -5.85 -27.27
N ASP A 414 0.03 -6.45 -26.48
CA ASP A 414 -0.75 -5.71 -25.49
C ASP A 414 0.20 -5.05 -24.47
N PRO A 415 0.07 -3.73 -24.21
CA PRO A 415 0.93 -3.07 -23.25
C PRO A 415 0.66 -3.57 -21.82
N TRP A 416 1.61 -3.32 -20.92
CA TRP A 416 1.39 -3.57 -19.49
C TRP A 416 0.16 -2.82 -18.96
N VAL A 417 0.07 -1.55 -19.34
CA VAL A 417 -0.97 -0.60 -18.93
C VAL A 417 -1.49 0.07 -20.19
N ASP A 418 -2.80 -0.01 -20.42
CA ASP A 418 -3.43 0.81 -21.45
C ASP A 418 -3.31 2.30 -21.09
N ARG A 419 -2.65 3.05 -21.97
CA ARG A 419 -2.37 4.47 -21.79
C ARG A 419 -3.35 5.37 -22.54
N GLU A 420 -4.26 4.81 -23.35
CA GLU A 420 -5.28 5.61 -24.04
C GLU A 420 -6.09 6.47 -23.05
N PRO A 421 -6.52 5.94 -21.89
CA PRO A 421 -7.20 6.74 -20.87
C PRO A 421 -6.33 7.80 -20.19
N LEU A 422 -5.05 7.92 -20.52
CA LEU A 422 -4.15 8.97 -20.02
C LEU A 422 -3.72 9.95 -21.11
N ALA A 423 -4.05 9.71 -22.38
CA ALA A 423 -3.50 10.45 -23.52
C ALA A 423 -3.68 11.97 -23.40
N ASP A 424 -4.88 12.43 -23.04
CA ASP A 424 -5.19 13.85 -22.87
C ASP A 424 -4.40 14.49 -21.71
N VAL A 425 -4.17 13.75 -20.63
CA VAL A 425 -3.40 14.21 -19.47
C VAL A 425 -1.92 14.30 -19.83
N LEU A 426 -1.36 13.25 -20.44
CA LEU A 426 0.05 13.20 -20.83
C LEU A 426 0.39 14.27 -21.89
N ALA A 427 -0.54 14.58 -22.79
CA ALA A 427 -0.38 15.65 -23.78
C ALA A 427 -0.22 17.05 -23.16
N LEU A 428 -0.54 17.22 -21.87
CA LEU A 428 -0.31 18.48 -21.17
C LEU A 428 1.16 18.72 -20.82
N ALA A 429 1.99 17.67 -20.70
CA ALA A 429 3.39 17.81 -20.24
C ALA A 429 4.14 18.88 -21.04
N ALA A 430 4.07 18.81 -22.37
CA ALA A 430 4.74 19.76 -23.27
C ALA A 430 4.26 21.21 -23.15
N LYS A 431 3.11 21.48 -22.51
CA LYS A 431 2.55 22.83 -22.33
C LYS A 431 3.09 23.53 -21.09
N TYR A 432 3.62 22.79 -20.12
CA TYR A 432 4.15 23.34 -18.88
C TYR A 432 5.68 23.44 -18.93
N PRO A 433 6.26 24.53 -18.40
CA PRO A 433 7.70 24.72 -18.35
C PRO A 433 8.37 23.75 -17.36
N LEU A 434 9.67 23.51 -17.54
CA LEU A 434 10.49 22.87 -16.51
C LEU A 434 10.63 23.78 -15.27
N PRO A 435 10.87 23.20 -14.07
CA PRO A 435 11.13 23.97 -12.87
C PRO A 435 12.25 24.99 -13.05
N LYS A 436 12.01 26.22 -12.61
CA LYS A 436 13.03 27.28 -12.66
C LYS A 436 13.93 27.15 -11.43
N GLY A 437 15.18 26.76 -11.63
CA GLY A 437 16.17 26.62 -10.54
C GLY A 437 16.68 27.94 -9.94
N GLU A 438 16.02 29.06 -10.21
CA GLU A 438 16.32 30.37 -9.63
C GLU A 438 15.05 30.91 -8.98
N GLY A 439 15.04 30.98 -7.64
CA GLY A 439 13.97 31.67 -6.92
C GLY A 439 13.37 30.96 -5.72
N LEU A 440 14.15 30.23 -4.92
CA LEU A 440 13.78 29.95 -3.54
C LEU A 440 13.82 31.26 -2.72
N ARG A 441 12.79 32.09 -2.89
CA ARG A 441 12.18 32.68 -1.69
C ARG A 441 11.38 31.55 -1.10
N VAL A 442 12.03 30.70 -0.30
CA VAL A 442 11.30 29.86 0.66
C VAL A 442 10.27 30.80 1.28
N ALA A 443 8.99 30.46 1.22
CA ALA A 443 7.99 30.98 2.15
C ALA A 443 8.36 30.46 3.55
N GLY A 444 9.45 31.01 4.06
CA GLY A 444 10.34 30.50 5.09
C GLY A 444 11.59 31.38 5.26
N GLY A 445 11.69 32.49 4.53
CA GLY A 445 11.88 33.74 5.27
C GLY A 445 10.67 33.83 6.19
N GLU A 446 10.91 33.80 7.49
CA GLU A 446 9.96 34.18 8.53
C GLU A 446 8.92 35.13 7.93
N SER A 447 7.73 34.62 7.55
CA SER A 447 6.59 35.51 7.58
C SER A 447 6.64 36.03 9.01
N PRO A 448 6.79 37.34 9.25
CA PRO A 448 6.45 37.82 10.56
C PRO A 448 4.98 37.46 10.65
N MET A 449 4.68 36.33 11.31
CA MET A 449 3.46 36.16 12.08
C MET A 449 3.21 37.56 12.63
N PRO A 450 2.12 38.25 12.25
CA PRO A 450 1.79 39.55 12.82
C PRO A 450 2.00 39.39 14.31
N GLY A 451 3.01 40.09 14.84
CA GLY A 451 3.85 39.60 15.93
C GLY A 451 3.08 38.70 16.88
N ARG A 452 3.42 37.40 16.95
CA ARG A 452 2.91 36.50 18.01
C ARG A 452 2.85 37.36 19.26
N PRO A 453 1.66 37.67 19.82
CA PRO A 453 1.65 38.24 21.14
C PRO A 453 2.48 37.24 21.95
N SER A 454 3.59 37.70 22.53
CA SER A 454 4.44 36.85 23.35
C SER A 454 3.67 36.54 24.63
N VAL A 455 2.61 35.76 24.51
CA VAL A 455 2.04 35.00 25.59
C VAL A 455 2.83 33.69 25.66
N LEU A 456 4.16 33.82 25.80
CA LEU A 456 4.89 32.89 26.65
C LEU A 456 4.69 33.35 28.10
N GLY A 457 3.42 33.55 28.48
CA GLY A 457 3.00 33.63 29.86
C GLY A 457 2.63 32.22 30.25
N GLU A 458 3.53 31.55 30.96
CA GLU A 458 3.39 30.18 31.52
C GLU A 458 2.92 29.11 30.50
N GLY A 459 3.79 28.14 30.21
CA GLY A 459 3.43 27.05 29.28
C GLY A 459 2.09 26.41 29.63
N VAL A 460 1.24 26.13 28.63
CA VAL A 460 -0.05 25.45 28.80
C VAL A 460 0.16 24.18 29.62
N GLN A 461 -0.50 24.09 30.77
CA GLN A 461 -0.44 22.90 31.64
C GLN A 461 -1.76 22.13 31.54
N PHE A 462 -1.67 20.86 31.15
CA PHE A 462 -2.79 19.93 31.27
C PHE A 462 -2.79 19.35 32.68
N ALA A 463 -3.95 19.41 33.35
CA ALA A 463 -4.15 18.83 34.66
C ALA A 463 -5.41 17.95 34.67
N PRO A 464 -5.43 16.84 35.42
CA PRO A 464 -6.62 16.00 35.53
C PRO A 464 -7.73 16.73 36.32
N VAL A 465 -8.85 17.00 35.67
CA VAL A 465 -9.98 17.76 36.26
C VAL A 465 -11.23 16.91 36.54
N THR A 466 -11.27 15.63 36.17
CA THR A 466 -12.47 14.78 36.33
C THR A 466 -12.92 14.65 37.78
N LYS A 467 -11.99 14.36 38.71
CA LYS A 467 -12.28 14.29 40.16
C LYS A 467 -12.84 15.59 40.74
N PRO A 468 -12.17 16.76 40.61
CA PRO A 468 -12.73 18.00 41.14
C PRO A 468 -14.04 18.40 40.45
N ALA A 469 -14.22 18.04 39.17
CA ALA A 469 -15.47 18.25 38.44
C ALA A 469 -16.58 17.24 38.81
N LYS A 470 -16.31 16.24 39.66
CA LYS A 470 -17.25 15.16 40.02
C LYS A 470 -17.74 14.31 38.83
N LEU A 471 -16.89 14.17 37.81
CA LEU A 471 -17.11 13.28 36.68
C LEU A 471 -16.47 11.91 37.01
N GLU A 472 -17.31 10.95 37.37
CA GLU A 472 -16.90 9.57 37.69
C GLU A 472 -17.44 8.60 36.63
N PHE A 473 -16.58 8.21 35.69
CA PHE A 473 -16.93 7.32 34.59
C PHE A 473 -15.72 6.48 34.17
N ALA A 474 -15.99 5.25 33.75
CA ALA A 474 -15.03 4.39 33.09
C ALA A 474 -15.73 3.69 31.92
N TYR A 475 -15.12 3.74 30.73
CA TYR A 475 -15.63 3.08 29.55
C TYR A 475 -15.35 1.57 29.63
N TYR A 476 -16.37 0.75 29.40
CA TYR A 476 -16.31 -0.70 29.38
C TYR A 476 -16.25 -1.20 27.94
N ASN A 477 -15.06 -1.56 27.50
CA ASN A 477 -14.77 -2.06 26.14
C ASN A 477 -15.15 -3.54 25.94
N GLY A 478 -16.09 -4.08 26.71
CA GLY A 478 -16.66 -5.42 26.50
C GLY A 478 -15.97 -6.60 27.19
N THR A 479 -14.88 -6.39 27.93
CA THR A 479 -14.26 -7.44 28.76
C THR A 479 -13.57 -6.87 30.01
N ASP A 480 -13.77 -7.52 31.16
CA ASP A 480 -13.01 -7.21 32.40
C ASP A 480 -11.64 -7.93 32.44
N LYS A 481 -11.38 -8.82 31.48
CA LYS A 481 -10.14 -9.61 31.41
C LYS A 481 -9.28 -9.12 30.25
N PRO A 482 -8.02 -8.73 30.50
CA PRO A 482 -7.06 -8.48 29.43
C PRO A 482 -6.96 -9.72 28.53
N SER A 483 -7.17 -9.53 27.22
CA SER A 483 -6.94 -10.57 26.22
C SER A 483 -5.67 -10.22 25.44
N PRO A 484 -4.78 -11.19 25.16
CA PRO A 484 -3.66 -10.94 24.25
C PRO A 484 -4.12 -10.63 22.81
N ALA A 485 -5.38 -10.89 22.49
CA ALA A 485 -5.95 -10.67 21.16
C ALA A 485 -7.38 -10.15 21.25
N PRO A 486 -7.58 -8.90 21.67
CA PRO A 486 -8.91 -8.31 21.72
C PRO A 486 -9.61 -8.40 20.35
N LYS A 487 -10.93 -8.60 20.36
CA LYS A 487 -11.75 -8.37 19.16
C LYS A 487 -11.64 -6.90 18.81
N LEU A 488 -11.85 -6.53 17.55
CA LEU A 488 -11.70 -5.13 17.16
C LEU A 488 -12.68 -4.21 17.93
N VAL A 489 -13.91 -4.66 18.16
CA VAL A 489 -14.90 -3.95 19.00
C VAL A 489 -14.44 -3.69 20.44
N GLU A 490 -13.41 -4.39 20.92
CA GLU A 490 -12.88 -4.24 22.28
C GLU A 490 -11.73 -3.22 22.37
N VAL A 491 -11.33 -2.59 21.25
CA VAL A 491 -10.22 -1.62 21.22
C VAL A 491 -10.64 -0.18 20.96
N ASP A 492 -11.88 0.01 20.51
CA ASP A 492 -12.43 1.33 20.22
C ASP A 492 -13.06 1.96 21.47
N GLY A 493 -13.24 3.29 21.44
CA GLY A 493 -13.70 4.10 22.56
C GLY A 493 -15.14 4.60 22.41
N GLY A 494 -15.54 5.50 23.31
CA GLY A 494 -16.82 6.23 23.23
C GLY A 494 -16.59 7.73 23.02
N GLY A 495 -17.60 8.40 22.45
CA GLY A 495 -17.71 9.83 22.28
C GLY A 495 -18.46 10.53 23.42
N ILE A 496 -18.43 11.86 23.36
CA ILE A 496 -19.10 12.74 24.33
C ILE A 496 -19.95 13.74 23.54
N GLY A 497 -21.24 13.77 23.85
CA GLY A 497 -22.17 14.79 23.38
C GLY A 497 -22.16 15.96 24.34
N VAL A 498 -22.13 17.18 23.82
CA VAL A 498 -22.29 18.41 24.59
C VAL A 498 -23.63 19.02 24.20
N LEU A 499 -24.48 19.26 25.19
CA LEU A 499 -25.87 19.69 25.02
C LEU A 499 -26.30 20.57 26.19
N ASP A 500 -27.39 21.33 26.05
CA ASP A 500 -28.06 22.01 27.16
C ASP A 500 -29.41 21.33 27.40
N TYR A 501 -29.40 20.21 28.13
CA TYR A 501 -30.55 19.30 28.11
C TYR A 501 -31.78 19.86 28.85
N ASP A 502 -31.57 20.84 29.74
CA ASP A 502 -32.63 21.49 30.49
C ASP A 502 -32.78 23.00 30.24
N ALA A 503 -32.12 23.50 29.18
CA ALA A 503 -32.19 24.87 28.69
C ALA A 503 -31.78 25.93 29.73
N ASP A 504 -30.82 25.59 30.61
CA ASP A 504 -30.32 26.48 31.65
C ASP A 504 -29.12 27.35 31.20
N GLY A 505 -28.66 27.16 29.96
CA GLY A 505 -27.58 27.88 29.32
C GLY A 505 -26.19 27.33 29.61
N TRP A 506 -26.08 26.24 30.38
CA TRP A 506 -24.81 25.59 30.69
C TRP A 506 -24.62 24.31 29.87
N PRO A 507 -23.43 24.06 29.31
CA PRO A 507 -23.18 22.82 28.58
C PRO A 507 -23.09 21.63 29.54
N ASP A 508 -23.99 20.69 29.38
CA ASP A 508 -24.04 19.36 29.96
C ASP A 508 -23.29 18.35 29.09
N LEU A 509 -23.04 17.16 29.65
CA LEU A 509 -22.25 16.13 28.97
C LEU A 509 -22.98 14.79 28.95
N TRP A 510 -23.24 14.25 27.76
CA TRP A 510 -23.69 12.87 27.58
C TRP A 510 -22.51 12.00 27.13
N TRP A 511 -22.10 11.06 27.98
CA TRP A 511 -20.97 10.16 27.73
C TRP A 511 -21.47 8.81 27.27
N THR A 512 -21.03 8.37 26.10
CA THR A 512 -21.39 7.05 25.57
C THR A 512 -20.65 5.93 26.28
N GLN A 513 -21.27 4.77 26.38
CA GLN A 513 -20.75 3.62 27.11
C GLN A 513 -20.71 2.36 26.24
N GLY A 514 -19.62 1.60 26.37
CA GLY A 514 -19.48 0.30 25.73
C GLY A 514 -20.23 -0.81 26.47
N SER A 515 -20.30 -1.98 25.86
CA SER A 515 -21.06 -3.12 26.40
C SER A 515 -20.35 -4.42 26.07
N THR A 516 -20.90 -5.56 26.47
CA THR A 516 -20.42 -6.83 25.90
C THR A 516 -20.86 -6.93 24.44
N TRP A 517 -20.08 -7.60 23.58
CA TRP A 517 -20.54 -7.95 22.23
C TRP A 517 -20.97 -9.43 22.13
N PRO A 518 -22.22 -9.74 21.69
CA PRO A 518 -23.29 -8.78 21.37
C PRO A 518 -23.90 -8.11 22.63
N PRO A 519 -24.53 -6.92 22.50
CA PRO A 519 -25.14 -6.22 23.62
C PRO A 519 -26.23 -7.04 24.30
N ARG A 520 -26.35 -6.90 25.63
CA ARG A 520 -27.36 -7.62 26.42
C ARG A 520 -28.44 -6.66 26.92
N PRO A 521 -29.73 -7.06 26.86
CA PRO A 521 -30.83 -6.24 27.40
C PRO A 521 -30.71 -5.93 28.90
N ASP A 522 -29.96 -6.73 29.66
CA ASP A 522 -29.72 -6.56 31.10
C ASP A 522 -28.33 -5.94 31.40
N SER A 523 -27.65 -5.37 30.41
CA SER A 523 -26.35 -4.71 30.60
C SER A 523 -26.42 -3.66 31.70
N ARG A 524 -25.51 -3.72 32.68
CA ARG A 524 -25.37 -2.68 33.71
C ARG A 524 -24.59 -1.46 33.22
N TRP A 525 -23.95 -1.59 32.07
CA TRP A 525 -23.16 -0.53 31.46
C TRP A 525 -24.11 0.31 30.62
N LEU A 526 -24.31 1.55 31.07
CA LEU A 526 -25.21 2.52 30.48
C LEU A 526 -24.42 3.78 30.16
N ASP A 527 -24.83 4.45 29.08
CA ASP A 527 -24.47 5.85 28.84
C ASP A 527 -24.80 6.71 30.08
N ARG A 528 -24.11 7.85 30.22
CA ARG A 528 -24.26 8.75 31.37
C ARG A 528 -24.51 10.18 30.95
N LEU A 529 -25.53 10.81 31.53
CA LEU A 529 -25.77 12.24 31.41
C LEU A 529 -25.32 12.96 32.67
N TYR A 530 -24.43 13.93 32.50
CA TYR A 530 -23.89 14.78 33.55
C TYR A 530 -24.38 16.21 33.37
N ARG A 531 -25.23 16.65 34.29
CA ARG A 531 -25.69 18.04 34.36
C ARG A 531 -24.59 18.95 34.91
N ASN A 532 -24.30 20.05 34.24
CA ASN A 532 -23.44 21.12 34.70
C ASN A 532 -24.15 21.98 35.76
N ARG A 533 -23.47 22.26 36.87
CA ARG A 533 -24.03 23.07 37.96
C ARG A 533 -23.63 24.55 37.90
N GLY A 534 -22.85 24.96 36.90
CA GLY A 534 -22.30 26.31 36.77
C GLY A 534 -21.21 26.65 37.78
N ASP A 535 -20.84 25.73 38.68
CA ASP A 535 -19.80 25.89 39.70
C ASP A 535 -18.52 25.11 39.40
N GLY A 536 -18.39 24.61 38.15
CA GLY A 536 -17.31 23.73 37.72
C GLY A 536 -17.47 22.27 38.15
N THR A 537 -18.60 21.90 38.77
CA THR A 537 -18.94 20.52 39.11
C THR A 537 -20.15 20.02 38.32
N PHE A 538 -20.20 18.70 38.13
CA PHE A 538 -21.25 18.01 37.41
C PHE A 538 -22.04 17.06 38.32
N GLN A 539 -23.27 16.75 37.94
CA GLN A 539 -24.14 15.77 38.58
C GLN A 539 -24.58 14.71 37.57
N ASP A 540 -24.35 13.43 37.88
CA ASP A 540 -24.99 12.34 37.15
C ASP A 540 -26.51 12.42 37.36
N VAL A 541 -27.24 12.66 36.27
CA VAL A 541 -28.71 12.75 36.21
C VAL A 541 -29.30 11.65 35.32
N THR A 542 -28.53 10.60 34.99
CA THR A 542 -28.90 9.56 34.03
C THR A 542 -30.24 8.90 34.38
N SER A 543 -30.46 8.62 35.68
CA SER A 543 -31.68 7.95 36.14
C SER A 543 -32.88 8.89 36.13
N GLU A 544 -32.66 10.15 36.54
CA GLU A 544 -33.66 11.22 36.55
C GLU A 544 -34.12 11.55 35.12
N ALA A 545 -33.18 11.61 34.18
CA ALA A 545 -33.42 11.83 32.76
C ALA A 545 -33.98 10.62 32.01
N ARG A 546 -34.12 9.46 32.69
CA ARG A 546 -34.65 8.19 32.17
C ARG A 546 -33.87 7.60 31.00
N ILE A 547 -32.58 7.86 30.93
CA ILE A 547 -31.71 7.33 29.87
C ILE A 547 -31.44 5.85 30.12
N LEU A 548 -31.79 5.01 29.15
CA LEU A 548 -31.61 3.56 29.19
C LEU A 548 -30.96 3.04 27.90
N GLU A 549 -29.78 3.56 27.57
CA GLU A 549 -28.96 3.06 26.46
C GLU A 549 -28.05 1.91 26.90
N ARG A 550 -28.14 0.75 26.24
CA ARG A 550 -27.47 -0.52 26.63
C ARG A 550 -26.66 -1.14 25.49
N GLY A 551 -26.69 -0.50 24.33
CA GLY A 551 -25.93 -0.86 23.15
C GLY A 551 -24.43 -0.74 23.39
N PHE A 552 -23.67 -0.94 22.31
CA PHE A 552 -22.24 -0.73 22.34
C PHE A 552 -21.98 0.63 21.70
N SER A 553 -22.19 1.68 22.50
CA SER A 553 -22.19 3.05 22.02
C SER A 553 -20.77 3.51 21.67
N GLN A 554 -20.64 4.18 20.52
CA GLN A 554 -19.40 4.75 19.99
C GLN A 554 -19.56 6.27 19.91
N GLY A 555 -20.12 6.80 18.83
CA GLY A 555 -20.41 8.23 18.67
C GLY A 555 -21.76 8.70 19.21
N ILE A 556 -21.96 10.00 19.21
CA ILE A 556 -23.19 10.67 19.65
C ILE A 556 -23.35 11.99 18.87
N ALA A 557 -24.55 12.26 18.38
CA ALA A 557 -24.94 13.52 17.77
C ALA A 557 -26.04 14.18 18.61
N VAL A 558 -25.94 15.49 18.77
CA VAL A 558 -26.90 16.35 19.48
C VAL A 558 -27.50 17.32 18.48
N GLY A 559 -28.81 17.51 18.53
CA GLY A 559 -29.50 18.53 17.76
C GLY A 559 -31.01 18.37 17.85
N ASP A 560 -31.75 19.46 17.67
CA ASP A 560 -33.20 19.47 17.64
C ASP A 560 -33.71 18.90 16.30
N PHE A 561 -34.08 17.61 16.29
CA PHE A 561 -34.53 16.94 15.06
C PHE A 561 -36.05 17.01 14.87
N ASN A 562 -36.80 17.41 15.89
CA ASN A 562 -38.25 17.52 15.83
C ASN A 562 -38.74 18.98 15.69
N GLY A 563 -37.85 19.96 15.88
CA GLY A 563 -38.09 21.40 15.78
C GLY A 563 -38.80 22.03 16.98
N ASP A 564 -38.76 21.41 18.17
CA ASP A 564 -39.47 21.87 19.36
C ASP A 564 -38.64 22.80 20.27
N GLY A 565 -37.36 23.01 19.93
CA GLY A 565 -36.44 23.89 20.62
C GLY A 565 -35.65 23.24 21.76
N PHE A 566 -35.74 21.92 21.94
CA PHE A 566 -34.91 21.17 22.89
C PHE A 566 -33.88 20.30 22.17
N ASP A 567 -32.70 20.14 22.78
CA ASP A 567 -31.64 19.29 22.23
C ASP A 567 -32.06 17.81 22.30
N ASP A 568 -32.32 17.20 21.14
CA ASP A 568 -32.49 15.76 20.99
C ASP A 568 -31.13 15.06 20.76
N VAL A 569 -31.11 13.72 20.87
CA VAL A 569 -29.87 12.94 20.82
C VAL A 569 -30.00 11.69 19.94
N VAL A 570 -28.97 11.41 19.15
CA VAL A 570 -28.79 10.13 18.43
C VAL A 570 -27.47 9.49 18.86
N VAL A 571 -27.53 8.25 19.34
CA VAL A 571 -26.38 7.47 19.79
C VAL A 571 -25.97 6.47 18.72
N ALA A 572 -24.73 6.61 18.26
CA ALA A 572 -24.10 5.70 17.31
C ALA A 572 -23.69 4.42 18.03
N ASN A 573 -24.01 3.27 17.44
CA ASN A 573 -23.76 1.98 18.04
C ASN A 573 -23.02 1.05 17.08
N ILE A 574 -22.26 0.10 17.66
CA ILE A 574 -22.01 -1.15 16.96
C ILE A 574 -23.35 -1.88 16.91
N GLY A 575 -23.97 -1.96 15.73
CA GLY A 575 -25.34 -2.43 15.56
C GLY A 575 -26.34 -1.28 15.44
N ARG A 576 -27.51 -1.42 16.06
CA ARG A 576 -28.63 -0.50 15.85
C ARG A 576 -28.40 0.82 16.59
N ASN A 577 -28.41 1.94 15.87
CA ASN A 577 -28.39 3.30 16.43
C ASN A 577 -29.67 3.61 17.22
N ARG A 578 -29.60 4.55 18.16
CA ARG A 578 -30.67 4.81 19.15
C ARG A 578 -31.00 6.29 19.22
N TRP A 579 -32.29 6.62 19.18
CA TRP A 579 -32.77 7.99 19.09
C TRP A 579 -33.53 8.37 20.36
N PHE A 580 -33.20 9.52 20.93
CA PHE A 580 -33.79 10.04 22.16
C PHE A 580 -34.34 11.43 21.91
N ARG A 581 -35.66 11.58 22.11
CA ARG A 581 -36.35 12.86 22.07
C ARG A 581 -36.39 13.49 23.45
N ASN A 582 -35.90 14.72 23.58
CA ASN A 582 -36.02 15.50 24.81
C ASN A 582 -37.47 15.97 24.97
N GLN A 583 -38.05 15.76 26.15
CA GLN A 583 -39.44 16.10 26.42
C GLN A 583 -39.60 17.53 26.97
N GLY A 584 -38.50 18.25 27.18
CA GLY A 584 -38.48 19.60 27.77
C GLY A 584 -38.80 19.65 29.27
N ASP A 585 -38.98 18.49 29.91
CA ASP A 585 -39.23 18.35 31.35
C ASP A 585 -38.03 17.77 32.12
N GLY A 586 -36.88 17.71 31.45
CA GLY A 586 -35.64 17.10 31.94
C GLY A 586 -35.58 15.58 31.76
N THR A 587 -36.50 14.97 31.00
CA THR A 587 -36.48 13.55 30.66
C THR A 587 -36.38 13.31 29.14
N PHE A 588 -35.85 12.16 28.77
CA PHE A 588 -35.78 11.69 27.38
C PHE A 588 -36.74 10.51 27.13
N GLU A 589 -37.29 10.46 25.92
CA GLU A 589 -38.06 9.33 25.40
C GLU A 589 -37.30 8.67 24.25
N GLU A 590 -37.24 7.35 24.24
CA GLU A 590 -36.59 6.61 23.15
C GLU A 590 -37.57 6.40 21.99
N VAL A 591 -37.22 6.92 20.81
CA VAL A 591 -38.11 7.01 19.63
C VAL A 591 -37.56 6.30 18.39
N THR A 592 -36.57 5.39 18.54
CA THR A 592 -35.86 4.72 17.43
C THR A 592 -36.79 4.00 16.46
N ASP A 593 -37.86 3.37 16.95
CA ASP A 593 -38.85 2.71 16.09
C ASP A 593 -39.74 3.72 15.36
N GLU A 594 -40.01 4.88 15.97
CA GLU A 594 -40.89 5.93 15.42
C GLU A 594 -40.21 6.71 14.29
N VAL A 595 -38.92 7.06 14.44
CA VAL A 595 -38.17 7.77 13.39
C VAL A 595 -37.98 6.95 12.12
N GLY A 596 -38.03 5.62 12.20
CA GLY A 596 -37.94 4.74 11.04
C GLY A 596 -36.55 4.63 10.40
N ALA A 597 -35.52 5.24 10.98
CA ALA A 597 -34.13 5.12 10.56
C ALA A 597 -33.56 3.75 11.00
N GLN A 598 -33.78 2.72 10.18
CA GLN A 598 -33.36 1.35 10.46
C GLN A 598 -31.90 1.09 10.04
N GLY A 599 -31.19 0.27 10.80
CA GLY A 599 -29.80 -0.10 10.53
C GLY A 599 -29.28 -1.17 11.49
N GLY A 600 -28.05 -1.61 11.24
CA GLY A 600 -27.33 -2.61 12.03
C GLY A 600 -25.83 -2.65 11.72
N GLU A 601 -25.34 -1.60 11.07
CA GLU A 601 -23.95 -1.38 10.68
C GLU A 601 -23.08 -1.11 11.92
N TRP A 602 -21.78 -0.89 11.72
CA TRP A 602 -20.93 -0.38 12.79
C TRP A 602 -20.80 1.12 12.61
N THR A 603 -21.66 1.89 13.29
CA THR A 603 -21.62 3.35 13.23
C THR A 603 -20.67 3.90 14.28
N SER A 604 -19.63 4.60 13.84
CA SER A 604 -18.57 5.15 14.68
C SER A 604 -18.87 6.59 15.08
N SER A 605 -19.39 7.39 14.15
CA SER A 605 -19.70 8.81 14.33
C SER A 605 -20.97 9.21 13.59
N LEU A 606 -21.54 10.35 13.99
CA LEU A 606 -22.80 10.88 13.48
C LEU A 606 -22.72 12.41 13.43
N VAL A 607 -23.47 13.04 12.54
CA VAL A 607 -23.79 14.47 12.64
C VAL A 607 -25.26 14.72 12.33
N LEU A 608 -25.90 15.52 13.19
CA LEU A 608 -27.21 16.12 12.94
C LEU A 608 -27.00 17.52 12.40
N ALA A 609 -27.48 17.78 11.18
CA ALA A 609 -27.40 19.09 10.56
C ALA A 609 -28.40 19.21 9.40
N ASP A 610 -28.78 20.43 9.04
CA ASP A 610 -29.54 20.70 7.81
C ASP A 610 -28.64 20.47 6.58
N LEU A 611 -28.69 19.25 6.02
CA LEU A 611 -27.83 18.82 4.92
C LEU A 611 -28.39 19.28 3.57
N ASN A 612 -29.72 19.33 3.47
CA ASN A 612 -30.40 19.66 2.22
C ASN A 612 -30.70 21.17 2.06
N GLY A 613 -30.65 21.95 3.15
CA GLY A 613 -30.89 23.39 3.21
C GLY A 613 -32.36 23.81 3.44
N ASP A 614 -33.22 22.89 3.92
CA ASP A 614 -34.66 23.11 4.13
C ASP A 614 -35.01 23.59 5.55
N GLY A 615 -34.01 23.66 6.44
CA GLY A 615 -34.15 24.08 7.83
C GLY A 615 -34.52 22.97 8.80
N LEU A 616 -34.58 21.71 8.36
CA LEU A 616 -34.76 20.53 9.23
C LEU A 616 -33.42 19.85 9.47
N SER A 617 -33.18 19.35 10.69
CA SER A 617 -31.99 18.58 11.00
C SER A 617 -32.07 17.19 10.35
N ASP A 618 -31.18 16.92 9.40
CA ASP A 618 -30.93 15.62 8.77
C ASP A 618 -29.81 14.87 9.50
N LEU A 619 -29.63 13.56 9.24
CA LEU A 619 -28.57 12.75 9.84
C LEU A 619 -27.60 12.23 8.77
N TYR A 620 -26.30 12.37 9.04
CA TYR A 620 -25.24 11.63 8.35
C TYR A 620 -24.61 10.63 9.32
N GLU A 621 -24.57 9.35 8.93
CA GLU A 621 -23.98 8.26 9.68
C GLU A 621 -22.64 7.84 9.07
N VAL A 622 -21.58 7.91 9.87
CA VAL A 622 -20.24 7.43 9.52
C VAL A 622 -20.10 5.98 9.97
N ASN A 623 -19.81 5.08 9.03
CA ASN A 623 -19.70 3.66 9.31
C ASN A 623 -18.26 3.16 9.13
N TYR A 624 -17.86 2.19 9.96
CA TYR A 624 -16.49 1.73 10.05
C TYR A 624 -16.23 0.44 9.24
N LEU A 625 -16.66 -0.72 9.77
CA LEU A 625 -16.40 -2.02 9.14
C LEU A 625 -17.67 -2.82 8.88
N ALA A 626 -17.68 -3.47 7.72
CA ALA A 626 -18.76 -4.35 7.29
C ALA A 626 -18.60 -5.77 7.83
N GLY A 627 -19.72 -6.51 7.85
CA GLY A 627 -19.76 -7.95 8.13
C GLY A 627 -19.65 -8.34 9.60
N GLU A 628 -20.08 -9.57 9.93
CA GLU A 628 -20.05 -10.09 11.31
C GLU A 628 -18.63 -10.48 11.77
N GLU A 629 -17.75 -10.83 10.83
CA GLU A 629 -16.36 -11.20 11.15
C GLU A 629 -15.60 -10.05 11.80
N SER A 630 -15.83 -8.80 11.40
CA SER A 630 -15.17 -7.61 11.99
C SER A 630 -15.45 -7.48 13.49
N ARG A 631 -16.58 -8.05 13.96
CA ARG A 631 -17.04 -7.96 15.34
C ARG A 631 -16.67 -9.15 16.20
N THR A 632 -16.26 -10.26 15.59
CA THR A 632 -16.12 -11.57 16.27
C THR A 632 -14.75 -12.21 16.10
N ARG A 633 -14.05 -11.92 15.00
CA ARG A 633 -12.76 -12.54 14.66
C ARG A 633 -11.66 -12.11 15.64
N ARG A 634 -10.75 -13.05 15.92
CA ARG A 634 -9.47 -12.81 16.59
C ARG A 634 -8.36 -13.26 15.63
N CYS A 635 -7.25 -12.55 15.60
CA CYS A 635 -6.26 -12.73 14.54
C CYS A 635 -4.88 -13.09 15.10
N PRO A 636 -4.17 -14.09 14.55
CA PRO A 636 -2.76 -14.32 14.85
C PRO A 636 -1.86 -13.32 14.13
N ASP A 637 -0.70 -13.01 14.70
CA ASP A 637 0.42 -12.38 14.02
C ASP A 637 1.23 -13.40 13.21
N GLN A 638 2.29 -12.93 12.56
CA GLN A 638 3.17 -13.73 11.71
C GLN A 638 3.84 -14.91 12.43
N ASN A 639 3.95 -14.86 13.77
CA ASN A 639 4.52 -15.92 14.60
C ASN A 639 3.44 -16.87 15.16
N GLY A 640 2.18 -16.71 14.74
CA GLY A 640 1.05 -17.46 15.26
C GLY A 640 0.56 -16.98 16.63
N MET A 641 1.11 -15.88 17.17
CA MET A 641 0.64 -15.30 18.42
C MET A 641 -0.60 -14.45 18.17
N MET A 642 -1.65 -14.69 18.94
CA MET A 642 -2.88 -13.92 18.81
C MET A 642 -2.63 -12.43 19.13
N ARG A 643 -3.11 -11.53 18.27
CA ARG A 643 -3.08 -10.05 18.36
C ARG A 643 -4.44 -9.45 17.98
N ILE A 644 -4.56 -8.13 18.11
CA ILE A 644 -5.65 -7.37 17.49
C ILE A 644 -5.63 -7.58 15.97
N CYS A 645 -6.81 -7.73 15.36
CA CYS A 645 -6.93 -7.77 13.90
C CYS A 645 -6.61 -6.40 13.31
N ARG A 646 -5.94 -6.37 12.15
CA ARG A 646 -5.78 -5.13 11.38
C ARG A 646 -7.12 -4.75 10.71
N PRO A 647 -7.57 -3.49 10.78
CA PRO A 647 -8.83 -3.06 10.16
C PRO A 647 -8.92 -3.35 8.66
N MET A 648 -7.80 -3.24 7.93
CA MET A 648 -7.70 -3.57 6.50
C MET A 648 -8.13 -5.00 6.14
N MET A 649 -8.16 -5.94 7.08
CA MET A 649 -8.57 -7.32 6.81
C MET A 649 -10.08 -7.49 6.64
N PHE A 650 -10.87 -6.49 7.01
CA PHE A 650 -12.32 -6.49 6.85
C PHE A 650 -12.71 -5.53 5.72
N ASP A 651 -13.91 -5.65 5.17
CA ASP A 651 -14.39 -4.66 4.19
C ASP A 651 -14.89 -3.40 4.90
N ALA A 652 -14.74 -2.25 4.25
CA ALA A 652 -15.26 -0.99 4.73
C ALA A 652 -16.79 -0.93 4.53
N GLU A 653 -17.49 -0.31 5.46
CA GLU A 653 -18.93 -0.10 5.35
C GLU A 653 -19.26 1.21 4.62
N CYS A 654 -20.44 1.29 4.00
CA CYS A 654 -20.92 2.54 3.40
C CYS A 654 -21.46 3.48 4.48
N ASP A 655 -21.11 4.76 4.38
CA ASP A 655 -21.79 5.83 5.13
C ASP A 655 -23.25 5.97 4.67
N ARG A 656 -24.11 6.47 5.57
CA ARG A 656 -25.55 6.61 5.32
C ARG A 656 -26.04 8.04 5.54
N VAL A 657 -27.05 8.44 4.79
CA VAL A 657 -27.67 9.76 4.90
C VAL A 657 -29.18 9.62 4.98
N TRP A 658 -29.75 10.28 5.96
CA TRP A 658 -31.16 10.25 6.27
C TRP A 658 -31.75 11.66 6.25
N LEU A 659 -32.70 11.91 5.36
CA LEU A 659 -33.41 13.19 5.31
C LEU A 659 -34.62 13.20 6.22
N ASN A 660 -34.71 14.24 7.04
CA ASN A 660 -35.88 14.49 7.86
C ASN A 660 -37.07 14.88 6.97
N GLN A 661 -38.20 14.20 7.16
CA GLN A 661 -39.41 14.45 6.38
C GLN A 661 -40.34 15.51 7.00
N GLY A 662 -39.95 16.10 8.14
CA GLY A 662 -40.73 17.12 8.87
C GLY A 662 -41.97 16.58 9.59
N ASN A 663 -42.14 15.25 9.62
CA ASN A 663 -43.24 14.56 10.28
C ASN A 663 -42.78 13.62 11.40
N GLY A 664 -41.51 13.73 11.82
CA GLY A 664 -40.87 12.86 12.80
C GLY A 664 -40.27 11.58 12.22
N THR A 665 -40.30 11.38 10.90
CA THR A 665 -39.66 10.23 10.22
C THR A 665 -38.50 10.65 9.34
N PHE A 666 -37.59 9.71 9.09
CA PHE A 666 -36.40 9.90 8.27
C PHE A 666 -36.40 8.98 7.04
N ALA A 667 -35.96 9.50 5.90
CA ALA A 667 -35.85 8.75 4.64
C ALA A 667 -34.38 8.51 4.26
N ASP A 668 -34.02 7.26 3.99
CA ASP A 668 -32.67 6.92 3.49
C ASP A 668 -32.49 7.45 2.06
N VAL A 669 -31.52 8.35 1.89
CA VAL A 669 -31.16 8.93 0.59
C VAL A 669 -29.73 8.59 0.18
N SER A 670 -29.05 7.70 0.89
CA SER A 670 -27.61 7.41 0.76
C SER A 670 -27.18 7.14 -0.70
N GLU A 671 -27.96 6.30 -1.41
CA GLU A 671 -27.71 6.00 -2.83
C GLU A 671 -28.00 7.20 -3.74
N SER A 672 -29.13 7.86 -3.51
CA SER A 672 -29.61 8.95 -4.38
C SER A 672 -28.75 10.22 -4.27
N CYS A 673 -28.16 10.48 -3.09
CA CYS A 673 -27.25 11.58 -2.84
C CYS A 673 -25.79 11.25 -3.16
N GLY A 674 -25.47 9.97 -3.40
CA GLY A 674 -24.20 9.51 -3.97
C GLY A 674 -23.15 9.03 -2.97
N VAL A 675 -23.39 9.16 -1.66
CA VAL A 675 -22.40 8.82 -0.62
C VAL A 675 -22.10 7.32 -0.58
N SER A 676 -23.12 6.46 -0.76
CA SER A 676 -22.95 5.00 -0.68
C SER A 676 -22.21 4.37 -1.87
N ARG A 677 -21.80 5.19 -2.85
CA ARG A 677 -20.90 4.75 -3.94
C ARG A 677 -19.47 4.52 -3.47
N TYR A 678 -19.12 5.07 -2.31
CA TYR A 678 -17.81 5.01 -1.70
C TYR A 678 -17.90 4.22 -0.39
N ARG A 679 -16.79 3.57 -0.02
CA ARG A 679 -16.66 2.75 1.19
C ARG A 679 -15.36 3.15 1.86
N GLY A 680 -15.47 3.65 3.08
CA GLY A 680 -14.33 4.07 3.89
C GLY A 680 -14.49 3.51 5.29
N ARG A 681 -13.40 3.41 6.04
CA ARG A 681 -13.44 2.99 7.44
C ARG A 681 -13.58 4.22 8.30
N GLY A 682 -14.75 4.82 8.26
CA GLY A 682 -14.98 6.14 8.82
C GLY A 682 -14.90 6.13 10.35
N LEU A 683 -14.28 7.17 10.90
CA LEU A 683 -14.17 7.39 12.35
C LEU A 683 -14.58 8.80 12.74
N GLY A 684 -14.02 9.83 12.11
CA GLY A 684 -14.31 11.24 12.43
C GLY A 684 -15.09 11.93 11.32
N ILE A 685 -15.98 12.86 11.68
CA ILE A 685 -16.67 13.75 10.71
C ILE A 685 -16.65 15.20 11.19
N THR A 686 -16.47 16.12 10.26
CA THR A 686 -16.67 17.56 10.48
C THR A 686 -17.46 18.15 9.34
N THR A 687 -18.22 19.20 9.64
CA THR A 687 -19.05 19.91 8.67
C THR A 687 -18.74 21.40 8.68
N TRP A 688 -18.91 22.07 7.54
CA TRP A 688 -18.81 23.52 7.45
C TRP A 688 -19.71 24.03 6.33
N ARG A 689 -20.08 25.32 6.41
CA ARG A 689 -20.92 25.96 5.40
C ARG A 689 -20.06 26.53 4.28
N ASP A 690 -20.57 26.43 3.06
CA ASP A 690 -19.98 27.08 1.89
C ASP A 690 -20.04 28.60 2.03
N ASN A 691 -18.97 29.27 1.61
CA ASN A 691 -18.84 30.73 1.73
C ASN A 691 -19.74 31.50 0.74
N GLU A 692 -20.10 30.92 -0.40
CA GLU A 692 -20.93 31.54 -1.44
C GLU A 692 -22.43 31.27 -1.22
N ASP A 693 -22.77 30.08 -0.73
CA ASP A 693 -24.14 29.71 -0.37
C ASP A 693 -24.17 28.96 0.98
N PRO A 694 -24.47 29.65 2.09
CA PRO A 694 -24.49 29.06 3.43
C PRO A 694 -25.48 27.90 3.60
N ARG A 695 -26.41 27.68 2.65
CA ARG A 695 -27.29 26.50 2.64
C ARG A 695 -26.56 25.22 2.23
N ARG A 696 -25.40 25.35 1.58
CA ARG A 696 -24.56 24.20 1.23
C ARG A 696 -23.69 23.83 2.43
N LEU A 697 -23.97 22.69 3.03
CA LEU A 697 -23.12 22.10 4.05
C LEU A 697 -22.17 21.10 3.40
N HIS A 698 -20.88 21.29 3.60
CA HIS A 698 -19.84 20.35 3.20
C HIS A 698 -19.48 19.44 4.36
N LEU A 699 -18.92 18.27 4.04
CA LEU A 699 -18.54 17.27 5.03
C LEU A 699 -17.12 16.78 4.73
N PHE A 700 -16.36 16.47 5.78
CA PHE A 700 -15.10 15.76 5.68
C PHE A 700 -15.13 14.57 6.64
N VAL A 701 -14.83 13.39 6.12
CA VAL A 701 -14.78 12.13 6.88
C VAL A 701 -13.33 11.67 6.97
N ALA A 702 -12.83 11.57 8.20
CA ALA A 702 -11.55 10.95 8.51
C ALA A 702 -11.73 9.43 8.53
N ASN A 703 -11.00 8.75 7.65
CA ASN A 703 -11.06 7.32 7.46
C ASN A 703 -9.79 6.64 7.98
N ASP A 704 -9.94 5.52 8.65
CA ASP A 704 -8.83 4.67 9.07
C ASP A 704 -8.34 3.82 7.88
N VAL A 705 -7.05 3.89 7.55
CA VAL A 705 -6.35 3.03 6.57
C VAL A 705 -7.07 2.88 5.21
N THR A 706 -7.92 3.84 4.87
CA THR A 706 -8.64 4.03 3.59
C THR A 706 -8.69 5.54 3.30
N GLU A 707 -8.96 5.95 2.07
CA GLU A 707 -8.92 7.38 1.72
C GLU A 707 -9.92 8.21 2.53
N ASN A 708 -9.51 9.37 3.03
CA ASN A 708 -10.47 10.34 3.60
C ASN A 708 -11.47 10.79 2.54
N PHE A 709 -12.68 11.15 2.95
CA PHE A 709 -13.71 11.68 2.05
C PHE A 709 -13.93 13.17 2.27
N LEU A 710 -14.10 13.90 1.16
CA LEU A 710 -14.46 15.31 1.14
C LEU A 710 -15.74 15.44 0.33
N TRP A 711 -16.87 15.59 1.00
CA TRP A 711 -18.17 15.69 0.38
C TRP A 711 -18.53 17.14 0.11
N LEU A 712 -18.43 17.54 -1.15
CA LEU A 712 -18.85 18.87 -1.59
C LEU A 712 -20.32 18.82 -2.03
N ARG A 713 -21.17 19.61 -1.38
CA ARG A 713 -22.58 19.78 -1.74
C ARG A 713 -22.68 20.45 -3.11
N GLU A 714 -23.36 19.78 -4.04
CA GLU A 714 -23.62 20.33 -5.37
C GLU A 714 -24.73 21.38 -5.33
N SER A 715 -24.63 22.41 -6.17
CA SER A 715 -25.69 23.39 -6.40
C SER A 715 -26.88 22.73 -7.11
N SER A 716 -28.09 22.91 -6.61
CA SER A 716 -29.31 22.44 -7.27
C SER A 716 -30.08 23.60 -7.91
N ASP A 717 -30.16 23.64 -9.24
CA ASP A 717 -31.16 24.44 -9.94
C ASP A 717 -32.51 23.71 -9.88
N GLY A 718 -33.44 24.23 -9.07
CA GLY A 718 -34.87 23.99 -9.26
C GLY A 718 -35.47 22.61 -8.91
N ASP A 719 -34.75 21.71 -8.25
CA ASP A 719 -35.34 20.53 -7.60
C ASP A 719 -34.46 20.08 -6.42
N ALA A 720 -35.02 20.13 -5.20
CA ALA A 720 -34.33 20.09 -3.90
C ALA A 720 -33.75 18.70 -3.52
N LYS A 721 -33.08 18.00 -4.43
CA LYS A 721 -32.47 16.69 -4.13
C LYS A 721 -31.05 16.87 -3.60
N LEU A 722 -30.82 16.37 -2.39
CA LEU A 722 -29.50 16.27 -1.80
C LEU A 722 -28.56 15.47 -2.73
N ARG A 723 -27.41 16.05 -3.05
CA ARG A 723 -26.33 15.46 -3.84
C ARG A 723 -24.97 15.93 -3.31
N TYR A 724 -24.09 14.96 -3.11
CA TYR A 724 -22.71 15.16 -2.75
C TYR A 724 -21.79 14.67 -3.86
N ARG A 725 -20.70 15.41 -4.06
CA ARG A 725 -19.56 15.01 -4.88
C ARG A 725 -18.37 14.75 -3.97
N GLU A 726 -17.81 13.54 -4.03
CA GLU A 726 -16.54 13.19 -3.39
C GLU A 726 -15.39 13.92 -4.12
N ALA A 727 -14.56 14.65 -3.37
CA ALA A 727 -13.53 15.52 -3.91
C ALA A 727 -12.19 15.48 -3.14
N ALA A 728 -11.94 14.49 -2.27
CA ALA A 728 -10.77 14.49 -1.40
C ALA A 728 -9.46 14.32 -2.18
N LEU A 729 -9.43 13.43 -3.17
CA LEU A 729 -8.26 13.23 -4.03
C LEU A 729 -7.90 14.49 -4.84
N PRO A 730 -8.82 15.11 -5.61
CA PRO A 730 -8.50 16.35 -6.32
C PRO A 730 -8.30 17.56 -5.39
N ALA A 731 -8.70 17.48 -4.12
CA ALA A 731 -8.38 18.49 -3.11
C ALA A 731 -7.06 18.22 -2.37
N GLY A 732 -6.45 17.03 -2.52
CA GLY A 732 -5.20 16.66 -1.87
C GLY A 732 -5.32 16.31 -0.38
N VAL A 733 -6.53 15.92 0.08
CA VAL A 733 -6.80 15.61 1.50
C VAL A 733 -7.17 14.14 1.76
N ALA A 734 -7.17 13.32 0.70
CA ALA A 734 -7.52 11.89 0.75
C ALA A 734 -6.45 10.99 1.40
N VAL A 735 -5.18 11.25 1.11
CA VAL A 735 -4.02 10.39 1.42
C VAL A 735 -2.78 11.24 1.70
N ASP A 736 -1.71 10.62 2.19
CA ASP A 736 -0.45 11.31 2.43
C ASP A 736 0.36 11.65 1.16
N VAL A 737 1.57 12.17 1.38
CA VAL A 737 2.50 12.60 0.34
C VAL A 737 3.00 11.49 -0.58
N ASP A 738 2.91 10.24 -0.13
CA ASP A 738 3.30 9.03 -0.84
C ASP A 738 2.09 8.26 -1.40
N GLY A 739 0.90 8.85 -1.29
CA GLY A 739 -0.35 8.24 -1.74
C GLY A 739 -0.86 7.10 -0.86
N ARG A 740 -0.41 7.02 0.39
CA ARG A 740 -0.86 6.03 1.36
C ARG A 740 -2.03 6.58 2.17
N ALA A 741 -3.11 5.80 2.21
CA ALA A 741 -4.18 6.04 3.15
C ALA A 741 -3.65 5.93 4.59
N GLN A 742 -3.95 6.95 5.40
CA GLN A 742 -3.48 7.02 6.77
C GLN A 742 -4.54 6.47 7.72
N ALA A 743 -4.12 6.07 8.91
CA ALA A 743 -5.02 5.70 9.99
C ALA A 743 -5.61 6.96 10.67
N CYS A 744 -6.54 7.64 9.99
CA CYS A 744 -7.11 8.90 10.45
C CYS A 744 -8.23 8.65 11.46
N MET A 745 -8.04 9.10 12.69
CA MET A 745 -8.95 8.79 13.82
C MET A 745 -9.89 9.95 14.19
N GLY A 746 -9.56 11.17 13.80
CA GLY A 746 -10.25 12.38 14.20
C GLY A 746 -9.81 13.58 13.39
N ASN A 747 -10.64 14.63 13.40
CA ASN A 747 -10.44 15.82 12.58
C ASN A 747 -11.04 17.07 13.21
N ALA A 748 -10.52 18.22 12.81
CA ALA A 748 -11.07 19.55 13.10
C ALA A 748 -10.86 20.46 11.88
N VAL A 749 -11.75 21.42 11.69
CA VAL A 749 -11.71 22.39 10.59
C VAL A 749 -11.90 23.78 11.16
N GLU A 750 -10.93 24.67 10.94
CA GLU A 750 -10.95 26.08 11.37
C GLU A 750 -9.90 26.87 10.57
N ASP A 751 -10.00 28.18 10.52
CA ASP A 751 -8.95 29.06 10.00
C ASP A 751 -7.88 29.31 11.09
N PHE A 752 -6.90 28.41 11.23
CA PHE A 752 -5.95 28.43 12.34
C PHE A 752 -4.91 29.55 12.19
N ASP A 753 -4.54 29.89 10.96
CA ASP A 753 -3.56 30.94 10.68
C ASP A 753 -4.17 32.31 10.33
N GLN A 754 -5.50 32.38 10.28
CA GLN A 754 -6.31 33.58 10.05
C GLN A 754 -6.11 34.18 8.65
N ASP A 755 -5.84 33.35 7.65
CA ASP A 755 -5.67 33.77 6.25
C ASP A 755 -7.00 33.84 5.47
N GLY A 756 -8.12 33.46 6.10
CA GLY A 756 -9.45 33.44 5.52
C GLY A 756 -9.77 32.14 4.78
N ARG A 757 -8.91 31.12 4.85
CA ARG A 757 -9.13 29.77 4.32
C ARG A 757 -9.31 28.80 5.48
N LEU A 758 -10.05 27.74 5.22
CA LEU A 758 -10.23 26.68 6.21
C LEU A 758 -9.04 25.73 6.15
N ASP A 759 -8.44 25.49 7.30
CA ASP A 759 -7.42 24.47 7.51
C ASP A 759 -8.07 23.18 8.01
N PHE A 760 -7.54 22.05 7.57
CA PHE A 760 -7.93 20.73 8.05
C PHE A 760 -6.84 20.17 8.96
N PHE A 761 -7.18 19.98 10.23
CA PHE A 761 -6.32 19.25 11.17
C PHE A 761 -6.82 17.81 11.27
N VAL A 762 -6.02 16.85 10.80
CA VAL A 762 -6.37 15.42 10.79
C VAL A 762 -5.39 14.66 11.65
N THR A 763 -5.88 13.88 12.62
CA THR A 763 -5.03 13.08 13.50
C THR A 763 -4.77 11.71 12.89
N ASN A 764 -3.51 11.41 12.61
CA ASN A 764 -3.08 10.12 12.06
C ASN A 764 -2.39 9.31 13.15
N PHE A 765 -2.66 8.01 13.20
CA PHE A 765 -1.84 7.09 13.97
C PHE A 765 -0.44 6.99 13.34
N TYR A 766 0.60 7.11 14.16
CA TYR A 766 2.00 6.99 13.77
C TYR A 766 2.65 5.98 14.73
N ASP A 767 3.17 4.87 14.20
CA ASP A 767 3.85 3.80 14.96
C ASP A 767 5.36 4.08 15.07
#